data_AF-A0A536DW03-F1
#
_entry.id   AF-A0A536DW03-F1
#
_cell.length_a   1.000
_cell.length_b   1.000
_cell.length_c   1.000
_cell.angle_alpha   90.00
_cell.angle_beta   90.00
_cell.angle_gamma   90.00
#
_symmetry.space_group_name_H-M   'P 1'
#
loop_
_entity.id
_entity.type
_entity.pdbx_description
1 polymer ?
#
loop_
_entity_poly.entity_id
_entity_poly.type
_entity_poly.pdbx_seq_one_letter_code
_entity_poly.pdbx_strand_id
1 'polypeptide(L)'
;MTERNHRGSFVRIPRGRRKSAKSSLPSRSDDKPVDGHVPVWAPPDSVTSHEVGHPSERIVIPRHDRAGPAASGLGIELREVRFGSTARTPYLRVVPSQLSFKSVAPGYIAATEVSSRPRGRIERTVQAIKRVALGSPFATSQLIHERLTKMKALAIFSSDVLSSSAYATEEILLVLLLAGSGALHNGLPIAAAIVLLLAIVTLSYRQTIKAYPSGGGAYIVAHDNLGRTPGLIAAGALLVDYVLTVSVSVAAGVAAVTSAVPEVHDLRVPMGVAVVALITLGNLRGVRESGTIFAAPTYFFLLMMGALILTGLAKVMLGETPGSLLHEAPPQEQVVATQGLSLWLIFRAFSSGCSALTGTEAISNGVPAFKPPESQNARTTLTMMAFILGFIFIGVTFLTSRYGLVPNEKETIVSLLGRDVFGDNVLYYAYQAATALVLFLAANTSFADFPRLSAILARDKFMPRQFAFKGDRLAFSNGIMLLAGAAALLLIVFGGNVTNLIPLYAVGVFVSFTLSQSVMVRHWWRLRETGWRGSLVINGTGAIATAAVAVIITTTKLSGGAWISIIAMGSLVLMFALIRRHYDWFQRRTAVDENSLPVRVPPAPSSEAPRDHVIVPVDGLNEIALGAISMAREISPLVTTVHLTDDREQAEELRKRWERAVPDVPLLIIESPYRAFVAPMLAYLERLDEQEHMRITVILPTFVPRHWWERILHNRDVLRLRPFLKGRPGLRVVDFPYQLYEEKHAQRHASGGAAAA
;
A
#
# COMPACT_ATOMS: atom_id res chain seq x y z
N MET A 1 -15.00 22.31 -22.00
CA MET A 1 -15.13 23.73 -22.39
C MET A 1 -15.32 24.56 -21.13
N THR A 2 -14.61 25.69 -21.06
CA THR A 2 -14.63 26.78 -20.04
C THR A 2 -14.15 26.52 -18.61
N GLU A 3 -12.93 27.01 -18.38
CA GLU A 3 -12.24 27.32 -17.12
C GLU A 3 -13.08 28.16 -16.14
N ARG A 4 -12.90 27.97 -14.82
CA ARG A 4 -13.03 29.07 -13.84
C ARG A 4 -11.98 28.99 -12.73
N ASN A 5 -11.09 29.97 -12.84
CA ASN A 5 -10.07 30.51 -11.94
C ASN A 5 -10.28 30.37 -10.42
N HIS A 6 -9.17 30.05 -9.76
CA HIS A 6 -8.90 30.24 -8.34
C HIS A 6 -9.02 31.71 -7.92
N ARG A 7 -9.76 31.98 -6.82
CA ARG A 7 -9.68 33.22 -6.07
C ARG A 7 -9.02 32.96 -4.72
N GLY A 8 -7.84 33.55 -4.53
CA GLY A 8 -7.20 33.67 -3.21
C GLY A 8 -8.05 34.52 -2.28
N SER A 9 -8.23 34.05 -1.05
CA SER A 9 -9.01 34.71 -0.01
C SER A 9 -8.26 35.92 0.54
N PHE A 10 -8.82 37.12 0.34
CA PHE A 10 -8.44 38.32 1.07
C PHE A 10 -9.22 38.35 2.39
N VAL A 11 -8.53 38.25 3.52
CA VAL A 11 -9.13 38.46 4.85
C VAL A 11 -9.17 39.97 5.12
N ARG A 12 -10.38 40.55 5.10
CA ARG A 12 -10.65 41.91 5.63
C ARG A 12 -11.00 41.77 7.12
N ILE A 13 -10.22 42.40 8.00
CA ILE A 13 -10.54 42.55 9.43
C ILE A 13 -11.47 43.79 9.58
N PRO A 14 -12.68 43.67 10.14
CA PRO A 14 -13.54 44.82 10.40
C PRO A 14 -13.14 45.53 11.71
N ARG A 15 -13.02 46.86 11.67
CA ARG A 15 -12.88 47.72 12.86
C ARG A 15 -14.21 47.80 13.61
N GLY A 16 -14.16 47.57 14.92
CA GLY A 16 -15.31 47.52 15.83
C GLY A 16 -16.03 48.87 15.97
N ARG A 17 -17.37 48.80 15.97
CA ARG A 17 -18.30 49.90 16.23
C ARG A 17 -18.65 49.94 17.72
N ARG A 18 -18.56 51.13 18.32
CA ARG A 18 -18.86 51.45 19.73
C ARG A 18 -20.33 51.91 19.85
N LYS A 19 -21.15 51.24 20.68
CA LYS A 19 -22.44 51.70 21.28
C LYS A 19 -22.67 50.85 22.54
N SER A 20 -22.68 51.40 23.76
CA SER A 20 -23.74 52.14 24.48
C SER A 20 -24.45 51.25 25.50
N ALA A 21 -24.52 51.75 26.74
CA ALA A 21 -24.90 51.10 27.98
C ALA A 21 -26.38 50.68 28.12
N LYS A 22 -26.65 49.69 29.01
CA LYS A 22 -27.65 49.77 30.10
C LYS A 22 -27.53 48.61 31.09
N SER A 23 -27.96 48.91 32.30
CA SER A 23 -27.86 48.27 33.62
C SER A 23 -28.65 46.98 33.86
N SER A 24 -28.14 46.09 34.73
CA SER A 24 -28.86 45.50 35.89
C SER A 24 -28.00 44.46 36.64
N LEU A 25 -27.76 44.68 37.94
CA LEU A 25 -27.39 43.69 38.98
C LEU A 25 -28.69 43.08 39.59
N PRO A 26 -28.70 42.10 40.54
CA PRO A 26 -27.60 41.46 41.34
C PRO A 26 -27.73 39.92 41.55
N SER A 27 -26.71 39.27 42.16
CA SER A 27 -26.78 38.61 43.50
C SER A 27 -25.91 37.35 43.69
N ARG A 28 -25.13 37.38 44.81
CA ARG A 28 -24.73 36.34 45.81
C ARG A 28 -24.12 35.00 45.33
N SER A 29 -23.12 34.36 45.97
CA SER A 29 -22.67 34.32 47.39
C SER A 29 -21.29 33.63 47.51
N ASP A 30 -20.52 34.04 48.55
CA ASP A 30 -19.54 33.31 49.41
C ASP A 30 -18.37 32.54 48.75
N ASP A 31 -17.09 32.61 49.16
CA ASP A 31 -16.53 32.60 50.51
C ASP A 31 -15.04 33.10 50.54
N LYS A 32 -14.55 33.45 51.74
CA LYS A 32 -13.33 34.22 52.13
C LYS A 32 -11.94 33.51 51.97
N PRO A 33 -10.80 34.01 52.55
CA PRO A 33 -9.95 35.16 52.17
C PRO A 33 -8.42 34.79 52.14
N VAL A 34 -7.53 35.79 52.04
CA VAL A 34 -6.26 35.99 52.82
C VAL A 34 -5.17 36.70 52.00
N ASP A 35 -4.81 37.89 52.51
CA ASP A 35 -3.54 38.65 52.57
C ASP A 35 -2.66 38.81 51.30
N GLY A 36 -2.07 39.97 50.99
CA GLY A 36 -1.88 41.21 51.72
C GLY A 36 -0.73 42.00 51.07
N HIS A 37 -0.70 43.31 51.32
CA HIS A 37 0.33 44.30 50.99
C HIS A 37 0.19 45.16 49.73
N VAL A 38 -0.32 46.37 50.00
CA VAL A 38 -0.01 47.64 49.33
C VAL A 38 0.72 48.51 50.40
N PRO A 39 1.62 49.42 49.98
CA PRO A 39 1.47 50.83 50.38
C PRO A 39 1.70 51.74 49.15
N VAL A 40 0.77 52.60 48.72
CA VAL A 40 0.32 53.92 49.24
C VAL A 40 1.45 54.95 49.33
N TRP A 41 1.41 55.96 48.45
CA TRP A 41 1.54 57.37 48.84
C TRP A 41 0.69 58.25 47.91
N ALA A 42 -0.07 59.15 48.53
CA ALA A 42 -1.07 60.10 48.02
C ALA A 42 -0.48 61.50 47.64
N PRO A 43 -1.30 62.50 47.19
CA PRO A 43 -0.90 63.65 46.34
C PRO A 43 -0.59 64.94 47.13
N PRO A 44 -0.45 66.12 46.47
CA PRO A 44 -1.61 67.02 46.38
C PRO A 44 -1.75 67.93 45.13
N ASP A 45 -3.01 68.20 44.80
CA ASP A 45 -3.69 69.46 44.47
C ASP A 45 -3.30 70.39 43.29
N SER A 46 -4.36 70.71 42.53
CA SER A 46 -4.85 72.05 42.16
C SER A 46 -4.77 72.53 40.69
N VAL A 47 -5.98 72.66 40.10
CA VAL A 47 -6.52 73.88 39.47
C VAL A 47 -6.34 74.13 37.94
N THR A 48 -7.51 74.36 37.32
CA THR A 48 -7.87 75.13 36.10
C THR A 48 -7.65 74.61 34.67
N SER A 49 -8.79 74.31 34.03
CA SER A 49 -9.31 74.84 32.75
C SER A 49 -8.35 75.55 31.76
N HIS A 50 -8.26 75.05 30.52
CA HIS A 50 -8.83 75.68 29.30
C HIS A 50 -8.49 74.88 28.02
N GLU A 51 -9.52 74.70 27.19
CA GLU A 51 -9.60 74.74 25.72
C GLU A 51 -8.49 74.19 24.78
N VAL A 52 -8.97 73.32 23.88
CA VAL A 52 -8.82 73.29 22.41
C VAL A 52 -7.41 73.19 21.79
N GLY A 53 -7.23 72.11 21.03
CA GLY A 53 -6.32 72.08 19.87
C GLY A 53 -5.61 70.75 19.69
N HIS A 54 -6.06 69.94 18.73
CA HIS A 54 -5.29 68.80 18.23
C HIS A 54 -4.09 69.28 17.39
N PRO A 55 -2.91 68.68 17.58
CA PRO A 55 -2.05 68.37 16.45
C PRO A 55 -1.62 66.90 16.43
N SER A 56 -1.44 66.41 15.20
CA SER A 56 -1.02 65.08 14.80
C SER A 56 0.29 64.61 15.43
N GLU A 57 0.26 63.50 16.16
CA GLU A 57 1.47 62.83 16.65
C GLU A 57 2.04 61.85 15.61
N ARG A 58 3.27 62.16 15.18
CA ARG A 58 4.17 61.31 14.40
C ARG A 58 4.70 60.21 15.35
N ILE A 59 4.32 58.95 15.12
CA ILE A 59 4.95 57.82 15.83
C ILE A 59 6.33 57.60 15.24
N VAL A 60 7.37 58.00 15.98
CA VAL A 60 8.77 57.64 15.75
C VAL A 60 9.00 56.26 16.38
N ILE A 61 9.37 55.27 15.56
CA ILE A 61 9.76 53.93 16.06
C ILE A 61 11.27 53.97 16.36
N PRO A 62 11.74 53.59 17.57
CA PRO A 62 13.16 53.55 17.88
C PRO A 62 13.88 52.47 17.06
N ARG A 63 15.08 52.79 16.55
CA ARG A 63 16.02 51.80 16.03
C ARG A 63 16.48 50.91 17.20
N HIS A 64 16.00 49.67 17.24
CA HIS A 64 16.65 48.65 18.07
C HIS A 64 17.94 48.17 17.39
N ASP A 65 18.97 48.05 18.24
CA ASP A 65 20.33 47.64 17.93
C ASP A 65 20.45 46.31 17.18
N ARG A 66 21.46 46.26 16.32
CA ARG A 66 21.90 45.08 15.57
C ARG A 66 22.51 44.04 16.51
N ALA A 67 21.73 43.06 16.93
CA ALA A 67 22.23 41.70 17.18
C ALA A 67 21.84 40.86 15.96
N GLY A 68 22.82 40.53 15.10
CA GLY A 68 22.59 39.70 13.92
C GLY A 68 22.17 38.27 14.32
N PRO A 69 21.14 37.67 13.71
CA PRO A 69 20.88 36.25 13.90
C PRO A 69 21.99 35.45 13.21
N ALA A 70 22.55 34.47 13.92
CA ALA A 70 23.44 33.47 13.37
C ALA A 70 22.82 32.83 12.11
N ALA A 71 23.50 32.98 10.97
CA ALA A 71 23.06 32.43 9.70
C ALA A 71 23.14 30.90 9.73
N SER A 72 22.01 30.23 9.94
CA SER A 72 21.85 28.85 9.47
C SER A 72 21.64 28.88 7.95
N GLY A 73 22.48 28.14 7.22
CA GLY A 73 22.58 28.13 5.76
C GLY A 73 21.38 27.51 5.01
N LEU A 74 20.16 27.93 5.32
CA LEU A 74 18.95 27.68 4.53
C LEU A 74 18.45 29.04 4.03
N GLY A 75 19.10 29.49 2.95
CA GLY A 75 19.10 30.85 2.41
C GLY A 75 17.73 31.56 2.39
N ILE A 76 17.76 32.77 2.92
CA ILE A 76 16.69 33.76 2.89
C ILE A 76 16.91 34.70 1.68
N GLU A 77 15.80 35.13 1.10
CA GLU A 77 15.57 36.33 0.27
C GLU A 77 15.71 36.26 -1.27
N LEU A 78 14.55 36.46 -1.92
CA LEU A 78 14.44 37.24 -3.14
C LEU A 78 13.16 38.09 -3.03
N ARG A 79 13.33 39.41 -2.86
CA ARG A 79 12.25 40.40 -2.80
C ARG A 79 12.14 41.10 -4.15
N GLU A 80 11.18 40.72 -4.99
CA GLU A 80 10.92 41.46 -6.23
C GLU A 80 9.82 42.49 -5.99
N VAL A 81 10.19 43.78 -5.98
CA VAL A 81 9.25 44.90 -5.95
C VAL A 81 8.87 45.21 -7.40
N ARG A 82 7.59 45.04 -7.78
CA ARG A 82 7.09 45.50 -9.09
C ARG A 82 6.15 46.68 -8.91
N PHE A 83 6.34 47.67 -9.78
CA PHE A 83 5.49 48.84 -9.89
C PHE A 83 4.37 48.54 -10.89
N GLY A 84 3.11 48.75 -10.50
CA GLY A 84 1.97 48.66 -11.41
C GLY A 84 1.96 49.84 -12.38
N SER A 85 1.61 49.60 -13.65
CA SER A 85 1.59 50.62 -14.71
C SER A 85 0.53 51.71 -14.54
N THR A 86 -0.39 51.59 -13.57
CA THR A 86 -1.55 52.50 -13.46
C THR A 86 -1.80 53.03 -12.04
N ALA A 87 -1.01 52.61 -11.06
CA ALA A 87 -1.01 53.20 -9.72
C ALA A 87 0.39 53.06 -9.13
N ARG A 88 1.06 54.18 -8.83
CA ARG A 88 2.39 54.26 -8.21
C ARG A 88 2.42 53.78 -6.74
N THR A 89 1.55 52.85 -6.34
CA THR A 89 1.58 52.24 -5.01
C THR A 89 2.30 50.89 -5.09
N PRO A 90 3.43 50.70 -4.38
CA PRO A 90 4.09 49.40 -4.33
C PRO A 90 3.17 48.42 -3.59
N TYR A 91 2.84 47.30 -4.21
CA TYR A 91 2.23 46.18 -3.50
C TYR A 91 3.22 45.03 -3.41
N LEU A 92 3.38 44.51 -2.19
CA LEU A 92 4.34 43.45 -1.88
C LEU A 92 3.68 42.10 -2.18
N ARG A 93 4.03 41.48 -3.30
CA ARG A 93 3.63 40.09 -3.58
C ARG A 93 4.61 39.14 -2.93
N VAL A 94 4.29 38.64 -1.73
CA VAL A 94 5.04 37.55 -1.10
C VAL A 94 4.76 36.27 -1.88
N VAL A 95 5.70 35.84 -2.72
CA VAL A 95 5.69 34.50 -3.31
C VAL A 95 6.34 33.58 -2.29
N PRO A 96 5.61 32.60 -1.69
CA PRO A 96 6.23 31.69 -0.73
C PRO A 96 7.36 30.93 -1.43
N SER A 97 8.57 30.99 -0.86
CA SER A 97 9.71 30.22 -1.37
C SER A 97 9.34 28.74 -1.36
N GLN A 98 9.44 28.09 -2.52
CA GLN A 98 9.35 26.65 -2.59
C GLN A 98 10.66 26.03 -2.07
N LEU A 99 10.94 26.20 -0.78
CA LEU A 99 12.10 25.64 -0.10
C LEU A 99 12.12 24.14 -0.34
N SER A 100 13.27 23.55 -0.64
CA SER A 100 13.40 22.09 -0.83
C SER A 100 13.25 21.33 0.51
N PHE A 101 13.63 21.94 1.64
CA PHE A 101 13.54 21.32 2.95
C PHE A 101 12.95 22.31 3.96
N LYS A 102 12.19 21.80 4.92
CA LYS A 102 11.62 22.55 6.05
C LYS A 102 12.15 21.95 7.35
N SER A 103 12.76 22.77 8.21
CA SER A 103 13.10 22.32 9.57
C SER A 103 11.83 22.05 10.38
N VAL A 104 11.73 20.86 10.97
CA VAL A 104 10.59 20.43 11.79
C VAL A 104 10.95 20.46 13.28
N ALA A 105 12.18 20.08 13.63
CA ALA A 105 12.74 20.13 14.97
C ALA A 105 14.28 20.17 14.88
N PRO A 106 15.02 20.50 15.96
CA PRO A 106 16.49 20.39 15.96
C PRO A 106 16.93 18.98 15.54
N GLY A 107 17.72 18.88 14.47
CA GLY A 107 18.13 17.60 13.88
C GLY A 107 17.12 16.93 12.92
N TYR A 108 15.94 17.50 12.71
CA TYR A 108 14.90 16.96 11.84
C TYR A 108 14.50 17.96 10.74
N ILE A 109 14.81 17.60 9.49
CA ILE A 109 14.36 18.32 8.29
C ILE A 109 13.35 17.47 7.52
N ALA A 110 12.24 18.08 7.09
CA ALA A 110 11.25 17.48 6.20
C ALA A 110 11.49 17.93 4.76
N ALA A 111 11.50 16.98 3.83
CA ALA A 111 11.56 17.26 2.41
C ALA A 111 10.22 17.87 1.94
N THR A 112 10.26 18.92 1.12
CA THR A 112 9.05 19.51 0.51
C THR A 112 8.77 18.89 -0.86
N GLU A 113 7.58 19.13 -1.41
CA GLU A 113 7.20 18.62 -2.75
C GLU A 113 8.17 19.00 -3.87
N VAL A 114 8.91 20.10 -3.73
CA VAL A 114 9.90 20.54 -4.73
C VAL A 114 11.18 19.73 -4.66
N SER A 115 11.59 19.30 -3.46
CA SER A 115 12.74 18.40 -3.31
C SER A 115 12.47 17.00 -3.87
N SER A 116 11.21 16.56 -3.86
CA SER A 116 10.80 15.24 -4.36
C SER A 116 10.61 15.20 -5.89
N ARG A 117 10.94 16.27 -6.63
CA ARG A 117 10.83 16.28 -8.10
C ARG A 117 12.08 15.66 -8.75
N PRO A 118 11.91 14.76 -9.74
CA PRO A 118 13.02 14.14 -10.44
C PRO A 118 13.82 15.18 -11.22
N ARG A 119 15.15 15.06 -11.14
CA ARG A 119 16.08 16.04 -11.74
C ARG A 119 16.51 15.60 -13.13
N GLY A 120 16.61 14.30 -13.40
CA GLY A 120 17.05 13.74 -14.69
C GLY A 120 15.97 13.72 -15.78
N ARG A 121 16.38 13.74 -17.07
CA ARG A 121 15.45 13.63 -18.21
C ARG A 121 14.68 12.30 -18.21
N ILE A 122 15.39 11.18 -17.98
CA ILE A 122 14.79 9.84 -17.91
C ILE A 122 13.81 9.75 -16.74
N GLU A 123 14.21 10.23 -15.57
CA GLU A 123 13.36 10.24 -14.38
C GLU A 123 12.10 11.09 -14.59
N ARG A 124 12.20 12.23 -15.29
CA ARG A 124 11.03 13.04 -15.67
C ARG A 124 10.11 12.29 -16.64
N THR A 125 10.64 11.56 -17.61
CA THR A 125 9.83 10.75 -18.53
C THR A 125 9.14 9.61 -17.79
N VAL A 126 9.86 8.89 -16.93
CA VAL A 126 9.29 7.84 -16.06
C VAL A 126 8.24 8.42 -15.13
N GLN A 127 8.49 9.59 -14.53
CA GLN A 127 7.51 10.25 -13.67
C GLN A 127 6.32 10.78 -14.47
N ALA A 128 6.50 11.22 -15.72
CA ALA A 128 5.40 11.64 -16.59
C ALA A 128 4.52 10.44 -16.96
N ILE A 129 5.11 9.31 -17.35
CA ILE A 129 4.40 8.05 -17.60
C ILE A 129 3.68 7.60 -16.33
N LYS A 130 4.37 7.59 -15.18
CA LYS A 130 3.75 7.30 -13.88
C LYS A 130 2.65 8.30 -13.54
N ARG A 131 2.77 9.59 -13.89
CA ARG A 131 1.74 10.59 -13.59
C ARG A 131 0.52 10.44 -14.51
N VAL A 132 0.69 10.00 -15.75
CA VAL A 132 -0.42 9.67 -16.66
C VAL A 132 -1.10 8.37 -16.23
N ALA A 133 -0.32 7.33 -15.92
CA ALA A 133 -0.83 6.02 -15.53
C ALA A 133 -1.40 6.00 -14.11
N LEU A 134 -0.70 6.61 -13.15
CA LEU A 134 -1.00 6.56 -11.72
C LEU A 134 -1.55 7.87 -11.17
N GLY A 135 -1.31 9.04 -11.77
CA GLY A 135 -1.73 10.35 -11.27
C GLY A 135 -0.70 11.06 -10.37
N SER A 136 -1.05 12.22 -9.80
CA SER A 136 -0.14 13.02 -8.96
C SER A 136 0.01 12.44 -7.54
N PRO A 137 1.21 12.49 -6.93
CA PRO A 137 1.44 12.02 -5.55
C PRO A 137 0.53 12.68 -4.52
N PHE A 138 0.19 11.97 -3.44
CA PHE A 138 -0.58 12.50 -2.31
C PHE A 138 0.33 12.80 -1.12
N ALA A 139 0.13 13.95 -0.47
CA ALA A 139 0.82 14.26 0.78
C ALA A 139 0.28 13.40 1.92
N THR A 140 1.17 12.81 2.74
CA THR A 140 0.82 11.93 3.87
C THR A 140 -0.15 12.58 4.87
N SER A 141 -0.18 13.92 4.97
CA SER A 141 -1.12 14.67 5.81
C SER A 141 -2.58 14.63 5.36
N GLN A 142 -2.86 14.15 4.14
CA GLN A 142 -4.22 14.05 3.58
C GLN A 142 -4.90 12.69 3.87
N LEU A 143 -4.29 11.82 4.69
CA LEU A 143 -4.75 10.45 5.00
C LEU A 143 -5.97 10.34 5.93
N ILE A 144 -6.79 11.39 6.06
CA ILE A 144 -8.04 11.27 6.81
C ILE A 144 -9.02 10.46 5.95
N HIS A 145 -9.08 9.14 6.19
CA HIS A 145 -10.13 8.29 5.65
C HIS A 145 -11.50 8.80 6.14
N GLU A 146 -12.44 8.99 5.22
CA GLU A 146 -13.83 9.31 5.58
C GLU A 146 -14.41 8.09 6.32
N ARG A 147 -14.64 8.23 7.63
CA ARG A 147 -15.30 7.17 8.41
C ARG A 147 -16.69 6.87 7.82
N LEU A 148 -16.97 5.60 7.61
CA LEU A 148 -18.15 5.10 6.93
C LEU A 148 -19.37 5.03 7.86
N THR A 149 -20.54 5.40 7.33
CA THR A 149 -21.83 5.13 7.97
C THR A 149 -22.21 3.67 7.80
N LYS A 150 -23.13 3.14 8.63
CA LYS A 150 -23.63 1.75 8.53
C LYS A 150 -24.07 1.38 7.11
N MET A 151 -24.77 2.29 6.41
CA MET A 151 -25.23 2.06 5.03
C MET A 151 -24.05 1.95 4.05
N LYS A 152 -23.14 2.93 4.05
CA LYS A 152 -21.96 2.89 3.18
C LYS A 152 -21.10 1.65 3.47
N ALA A 153 -20.93 1.32 4.74
CA ALA A 153 -20.13 0.18 5.17
C ALA A 153 -20.78 -1.16 4.81
N LEU A 154 -22.12 -1.29 4.90
CA LEU A 154 -22.84 -2.47 4.42
C LEU A 154 -22.55 -2.68 2.93
N ALA A 155 -22.68 -1.64 2.12
CA ALA A 155 -22.48 -1.75 0.68
C ALA A 155 -21.04 -2.10 0.29
N ILE A 156 -20.05 -1.54 0.98
CA ILE A 156 -18.63 -1.75 0.68
C ILE A 156 -18.16 -3.12 1.21
N PHE A 157 -18.31 -3.37 2.51
CA PHE A 157 -17.76 -4.57 3.16
C PHE A 157 -18.61 -5.82 2.97
N SER A 158 -19.87 -5.70 2.55
CA SER A 158 -20.72 -6.87 2.29
C SER A 158 -20.80 -7.23 0.80
N SER A 159 -20.13 -6.47 -0.08
CA SER A 159 -20.17 -6.72 -1.53
C SER A 159 -19.72 -8.15 -1.85
N ASP A 160 -18.61 -8.59 -1.25
CA ASP A 160 -18.05 -9.94 -1.41
C ASP A 160 -19.05 -11.04 -1.02
N VAL A 161 -19.49 -11.04 0.24
CA VAL A 161 -20.41 -12.06 0.75
C VAL A 161 -21.79 -12.03 0.09
N LEU A 162 -22.34 -10.84 -0.20
CA LEU A 162 -23.63 -10.74 -0.89
C LEU A 162 -23.54 -11.20 -2.34
N SER A 163 -22.45 -10.87 -3.02
CA SER A 163 -22.22 -11.33 -4.40
C SER A 163 -22.02 -12.84 -4.50
N SER A 164 -21.55 -13.49 -3.43
CA SER A 164 -21.35 -14.94 -3.38
C SER A 164 -22.65 -15.74 -3.59
N SER A 165 -23.80 -15.13 -3.27
CA SER A 165 -25.12 -15.71 -3.55
C SER A 165 -25.43 -15.88 -5.05
N ALA A 166 -24.71 -15.17 -5.93
CA ALA A 166 -24.92 -15.23 -7.38
C ALA A 166 -24.38 -16.51 -8.02
N TYR A 167 -23.51 -17.27 -7.34
CA TYR A 167 -22.97 -18.53 -7.85
C TYR A 167 -23.16 -19.71 -6.89
N ALA A 168 -23.35 -19.47 -5.58
CA ALA A 168 -23.40 -20.55 -4.59
C ALA A 168 -24.55 -21.55 -4.80
N THR A 169 -25.72 -21.08 -5.26
CA THR A 169 -26.86 -21.97 -5.56
C THR A 169 -26.52 -22.89 -6.74
N GLU A 170 -25.94 -22.34 -7.79
CA GLU A 170 -25.52 -23.08 -8.98
C GLU A 170 -24.51 -24.18 -8.63
N GLU A 171 -23.55 -23.88 -7.77
CA GLU A 171 -22.55 -24.82 -7.30
C GLU A 171 -23.11 -26.00 -6.49
N ILE A 172 -24.20 -25.80 -5.76
CA ILE A 172 -24.92 -26.91 -5.10
C ILE A 172 -25.54 -27.81 -6.18
N LEU A 173 -26.23 -27.19 -7.14
CA LEU A 173 -26.98 -27.91 -8.17
C LEU A 173 -26.05 -28.68 -9.12
N LEU A 174 -24.90 -28.10 -9.51
CA LEU A 174 -23.90 -28.78 -10.35
C LEU A 174 -23.40 -30.09 -9.73
N VAL A 175 -23.22 -30.12 -8.40
CA VAL A 175 -22.81 -31.35 -7.70
C VAL A 175 -23.95 -32.35 -7.61
N LEU A 176 -25.17 -31.88 -7.30
CA LEU A 176 -26.35 -32.75 -7.23
C LEU A 176 -26.73 -33.33 -8.59
N LEU A 177 -26.52 -32.59 -9.68
CA LEU A 177 -26.80 -33.00 -11.05
C LEU A 177 -26.03 -34.28 -11.44
N LEU A 178 -24.89 -34.55 -10.80
CA LEU A 178 -24.18 -35.82 -10.98
C LEU A 178 -25.02 -37.04 -10.57
N ALA A 179 -25.94 -36.88 -9.61
CA ALA A 179 -26.93 -37.91 -9.24
C ALA A 179 -28.24 -37.81 -10.04
N GLY A 180 -28.23 -37.06 -11.14
CA GLY A 180 -29.36 -36.86 -12.04
C GLY A 180 -30.26 -35.70 -11.62
N SER A 181 -31.11 -35.26 -12.55
CA SER A 181 -32.01 -34.12 -12.32
C SER A 181 -33.02 -34.35 -11.19
N GLY A 182 -33.36 -35.61 -10.91
CA GLY A 182 -34.18 -35.99 -9.77
C GLY A 182 -33.57 -35.68 -8.40
N ALA A 183 -32.25 -35.51 -8.29
CA ALA A 183 -31.58 -35.21 -7.02
C ALA A 183 -31.61 -33.72 -6.64
N LEU A 184 -32.00 -32.83 -7.56
CA LEU A 184 -31.98 -31.37 -7.38
C LEU A 184 -32.89 -30.87 -6.25
N HIS A 185 -33.92 -31.64 -5.87
CA HIS A 185 -34.79 -31.36 -4.72
C HIS A 185 -34.01 -31.21 -3.38
N ASN A 186 -32.82 -31.81 -3.28
CA ASN A 186 -31.96 -31.67 -2.11
C ASN A 186 -31.29 -30.30 -2.00
N GLY A 187 -31.39 -29.44 -3.03
CA GLY A 187 -30.80 -28.10 -3.02
C GLY A 187 -31.35 -27.23 -1.88
N LEU A 188 -32.67 -27.24 -1.64
CA LEU A 188 -33.29 -26.39 -0.63
C LEU A 188 -32.94 -26.79 0.83
N PRO A 189 -32.98 -28.09 1.22
CA PRO A 189 -32.47 -28.53 2.52
C PRO A 189 -31.00 -28.17 2.76
N ILE A 190 -30.16 -28.31 1.72
CA ILE A 190 -28.73 -27.95 1.79
C ILE A 190 -28.58 -26.44 2.00
N ALA A 191 -29.31 -25.61 1.26
CA ALA A 191 -29.29 -24.16 1.44
C ALA A 191 -29.74 -23.74 2.85
N ALA A 192 -30.78 -24.38 3.40
CA ALA A 192 -31.23 -24.13 4.77
C ALA A 192 -30.14 -24.47 5.82
N ALA A 193 -29.42 -25.59 5.64
CA ALA A 193 -28.30 -25.96 6.51
C ALA A 193 -27.14 -24.94 6.42
N ILE A 194 -26.87 -24.41 5.23
CA ILE A 194 -25.85 -23.36 5.00
C ILE A 194 -26.26 -22.04 5.65
N VAL A 195 -27.54 -21.65 5.61
CA VAL A 195 -28.04 -20.45 6.31
C VAL A 195 -27.98 -20.62 7.83
N LEU A 196 -28.25 -21.82 8.34
CA LEU A 196 -28.03 -22.11 9.77
C LEU A 196 -26.56 -21.93 10.15
N LEU A 197 -25.64 -22.43 9.32
CA LEU A 197 -24.21 -22.23 9.52
C LEU A 197 -23.83 -20.73 9.48
N LEU A 198 -24.40 -19.96 8.54
CA LEU A 198 -24.21 -18.51 8.46
C LEU A 198 -24.67 -17.82 9.76
N ALA A 199 -25.80 -18.24 10.34
CA ALA A 199 -26.28 -17.70 11.61
C ALA A 199 -25.29 -17.99 12.75
N ILE A 200 -24.74 -19.22 12.83
CA ILE A 200 -23.74 -19.61 13.82
C ILE A 200 -22.46 -18.75 13.67
N VAL A 201 -21.92 -18.66 12.45
CA VAL A 201 -20.71 -17.87 12.15
C VAL A 201 -20.94 -16.39 12.47
N THR A 202 -22.09 -15.84 12.08
CA THR A 202 -22.46 -14.45 12.36
C THR A 202 -22.51 -14.16 13.86
N LEU A 203 -23.16 -15.02 14.65
CA LEU A 203 -23.26 -14.84 16.10
C LEU A 203 -21.88 -14.85 16.77
N SER A 204 -20.97 -15.69 16.29
CA SER A 204 -19.61 -15.69 16.79
C SER A 204 -18.82 -14.45 16.38
N TYR A 205 -18.82 -14.07 15.10
CA TYR A 205 -18.08 -12.90 14.62
C TYR A 205 -18.54 -11.60 15.31
N ARG A 206 -19.81 -11.53 15.71
CA ARG A 206 -20.29 -10.43 16.58
C ARG A 206 -19.54 -10.33 17.90
N GLN A 207 -19.00 -11.42 18.43
CA GLN A 207 -18.17 -11.44 19.63
C GLN A 207 -16.73 -11.07 19.33
N THR A 208 -16.16 -11.58 18.24
CA THR A 208 -14.81 -11.21 17.79
C THR A 208 -14.70 -9.69 17.57
N ILE A 209 -15.70 -9.08 16.90
CA ILE A 209 -15.77 -7.62 16.69
C ILE A 209 -15.91 -6.84 18.01
N LYS A 210 -16.55 -7.44 19.02
CA LYS A 210 -16.65 -6.83 20.36
C LYS A 210 -15.30 -6.84 21.08
N ALA A 211 -14.58 -7.96 21.01
CA ALA A 211 -13.29 -8.14 21.69
C ALA A 211 -12.14 -7.39 20.99
N TYR A 212 -12.22 -7.17 19.66
CA TYR A 212 -11.17 -6.54 18.86
C TYR A 212 -11.68 -5.33 18.06
N PRO A 213 -11.95 -4.17 18.71
CA PRO A 213 -12.42 -2.96 18.02
C PRO A 213 -11.39 -2.36 17.05
N SER A 214 -10.10 -2.60 17.31
CA SER A 214 -8.99 -2.17 16.46
C SER A 214 -8.94 -2.86 15.09
N GLY A 215 -9.80 -3.85 14.84
CA GLY A 215 -9.73 -4.72 13.67
C GLY A 215 -8.50 -5.64 13.73
N GLY A 216 -8.12 -6.19 12.58
CA GLY A 216 -6.94 -7.07 12.45
C GLY A 216 -7.22 -8.52 12.03
N GLY A 217 -8.50 -8.89 11.96
CA GLY A 217 -8.93 -10.19 11.46
C GLY A 217 -8.38 -11.38 12.21
N ALA A 218 -8.49 -12.55 11.58
CA ALA A 218 -8.02 -13.82 12.15
C ALA A 218 -6.51 -13.80 12.47
N TYR A 219 -5.69 -13.00 11.77
CA TYR A 219 -4.26 -12.88 12.03
C TYR A 219 -3.96 -12.30 13.42
N ILE A 220 -4.42 -11.09 13.72
CA ILE A 220 -4.13 -10.42 15.00
C ILE A 220 -4.74 -11.23 16.15
N VAL A 221 -5.97 -11.69 15.97
CA VAL A 221 -6.67 -12.51 16.96
C VAL A 221 -5.87 -13.78 17.27
N ALA A 222 -5.45 -14.56 16.26
CA ALA A 222 -4.69 -15.78 16.47
C ALA A 222 -3.28 -15.50 17.03
N HIS A 223 -2.61 -14.46 16.53
CA HIS A 223 -1.28 -14.06 16.99
C HIS A 223 -1.26 -13.72 18.48
N ASP A 224 -2.22 -12.92 18.96
CA ASP A 224 -2.26 -12.43 20.34
C ASP A 224 -2.65 -13.51 21.36
N ASN A 225 -3.43 -14.53 20.96
CA ASN A 225 -3.96 -15.54 21.87
C ASN A 225 -3.26 -16.91 21.79
N LEU A 226 -2.85 -17.33 20.59
CA LEU A 226 -2.21 -18.64 20.35
C LEU A 226 -0.73 -18.51 20.00
N GLY A 227 -0.24 -17.31 19.73
CA GLY A 227 1.14 -17.04 19.38
C GLY A 227 1.41 -17.07 17.87
N ARG A 228 2.69 -17.11 17.54
CA ARG A 228 3.19 -16.84 16.19
C ARG A 228 2.74 -17.86 15.14
N THR A 229 2.84 -19.16 15.40
CA THR A 229 2.58 -20.17 14.36
C THR A 229 1.12 -20.20 13.91
N PRO A 230 0.09 -20.17 14.79
CA PRO A 230 -1.29 -20.12 14.35
C PRO A 230 -1.66 -18.77 13.71
N GLY A 231 -1.03 -17.68 14.16
CA GLY A 231 -1.11 -16.38 13.49
C GLY A 231 -0.64 -16.46 12.04
N LEU A 232 0.53 -17.05 11.78
CA LEU A 232 1.05 -17.20 10.41
C LEU A 232 0.17 -18.08 9.52
N ILE A 233 -0.45 -19.14 10.08
CA ILE A 233 -1.41 -19.97 9.34
C ILE A 233 -2.64 -19.13 8.97
N ALA A 234 -3.19 -18.36 9.90
CA ALA A 234 -4.32 -17.46 9.63
C ALA A 234 -3.97 -16.40 8.57
N ALA A 235 -2.77 -15.82 8.63
CA ALA A 235 -2.29 -14.87 7.62
C ALA A 235 -2.12 -15.53 6.24
N GLY A 236 -1.53 -16.72 6.18
CA GLY A 236 -1.38 -17.47 4.93
C GLY A 236 -2.73 -17.82 4.31
N ALA A 237 -3.69 -18.28 5.13
CA ALA A 237 -5.05 -18.55 4.70
C ALA A 237 -5.72 -17.29 4.13
N LEU A 238 -5.68 -16.16 4.85
CA LEU A 238 -6.27 -14.88 4.38
C LEU A 238 -5.61 -14.35 3.10
N LEU A 239 -4.30 -14.49 2.92
CA LEU A 239 -3.64 -14.01 1.70
C LEU A 239 -4.00 -14.87 0.47
N VAL A 240 -4.10 -16.19 0.65
CA VAL A 240 -4.59 -17.10 -0.41
C VAL A 240 -6.05 -16.80 -0.72
N ASP A 241 -6.84 -16.60 0.33
CA ASP A 241 -8.25 -16.24 0.25
C ASP A 241 -8.47 -14.98 -0.58
N TYR A 242 -7.77 -13.89 -0.27
CA TYR A 242 -7.86 -12.65 -1.05
C TYR A 242 -7.48 -12.80 -2.53
N VAL A 243 -6.48 -13.65 -2.85
CA VAL A 243 -6.12 -13.93 -4.25
C VAL A 243 -7.25 -14.69 -4.95
N LEU A 244 -7.88 -15.62 -4.26
CA LEU A 244 -9.00 -16.41 -4.77
C LEU A 244 -10.27 -15.59 -4.89
N THR A 245 -10.59 -14.70 -3.94
CA THR A 245 -11.71 -13.77 -4.03
C THR A 245 -11.63 -12.94 -5.32
N VAL A 246 -10.48 -12.32 -5.62
CA VAL A 246 -10.33 -11.57 -6.88
C VAL A 246 -10.57 -12.45 -8.10
N SER A 247 -10.01 -13.67 -8.10
CA SER A 247 -10.11 -14.59 -9.24
C SER A 247 -11.54 -15.09 -9.43
N VAL A 248 -12.21 -15.54 -8.37
CA VAL A 248 -13.58 -16.08 -8.37
C VAL A 248 -14.57 -14.97 -8.70
N SER A 249 -14.51 -13.82 -8.03
CA SER A 249 -15.46 -12.73 -8.26
C SER A 249 -15.33 -12.14 -9.66
N VAL A 250 -14.11 -11.98 -10.19
CA VAL A 250 -13.93 -11.53 -11.58
C VAL A 250 -14.41 -12.59 -12.57
N ALA A 251 -14.10 -13.87 -12.36
CA ALA A 251 -14.59 -14.94 -13.22
C ALA A 251 -16.12 -15.03 -13.23
N ALA A 252 -16.76 -14.94 -12.07
CA ALA A 252 -18.22 -14.96 -11.93
C ALA A 252 -18.86 -13.70 -12.53
N GLY A 253 -18.24 -12.53 -12.35
CA GLY A 253 -18.71 -11.28 -12.96
C GLY A 253 -18.64 -11.33 -14.48
N VAL A 254 -17.57 -11.91 -15.04
CA VAL A 254 -17.47 -12.18 -16.48
C VAL A 254 -18.50 -13.22 -16.92
N ALA A 255 -18.75 -14.26 -16.13
CA ALA A 255 -19.78 -15.26 -16.42
C ALA A 255 -21.19 -14.65 -16.51
N ALA A 256 -21.51 -13.68 -15.65
CA ALA A 256 -22.75 -12.91 -15.73
C ALA A 256 -22.83 -12.09 -17.04
N VAL A 257 -21.73 -11.44 -17.44
CA VAL A 257 -21.66 -10.70 -18.71
C VAL A 257 -21.81 -11.64 -19.92
N THR A 258 -21.12 -12.78 -19.93
CA THR A 258 -21.19 -13.76 -21.03
C THR A 258 -22.54 -14.49 -21.06
N SER A 259 -23.25 -14.59 -19.93
CA SER A 259 -24.63 -15.11 -19.89
C SER A 259 -25.60 -14.18 -20.64
N ALA A 260 -25.43 -12.86 -20.46
CA ALA A 260 -26.24 -11.85 -21.15
C ALA A 260 -25.86 -11.67 -22.63
N VAL A 261 -24.56 -11.83 -22.96
CA VAL A 261 -24.01 -11.69 -24.31
C VAL A 261 -23.16 -12.93 -24.65
N PRO A 262 -23.77 -14.02 -25.16
CA PRO A 262 -23.09 -15.29 -25.39
C PRO A 262 -21.92 -15.22 -26.40
N GLU A 263 -21.95 -14.26 -27.33
CA GLU A 263 -20.93 -14.09 -28.37
C GLU A 263 -19.52 -13.79 -27.80
N VAL A 264 -19.43 -13.25 -26.58
CA VAL A 264 -18.14 -12.93 -25.94
C VAL A 264 -17.64 -14.02 -25.00
N HIS A 265 -18.29 -15.20 -24.96
CA HIS A 265 -17.93 -16.30 -24.05
C HIS A 265 -16.47 -16.76 -24.23
N ASP A 266 -15.98 -16.84 -25.47
CA ASP A 266 -14.59 -17.25 -25.76
C ASP A 266 -13.55 -16.22 -25.29
N LEU A 267 -13.97 -14.97 -25.08
CA LEU A 267 -13.12 -13.88 -24.59
C LEU A 267 -13.11 -13.77 -23.04
N ARG A 268 -13.69 -14.74 -22.32
CA ARG A 268 -13.81 -14.69 -20.86
C ARG A 268 -12.48 -14.50 -20.13
N VAL A 269 -11.40 -15.13 -20.58
CA VAL A 269 -10.06 -14.98 -19.95
C VAL A 269 -9.48 -13.58 -20.22
N PRO A 270 -9.36 -13.10 -21.48
CA PRO A 270 -8.96 -11.72 -21.75
C PRO A 270 -9.80 -10.68 -21.01
N MET A 271 -11.12 -10.85 -20.95
CA MET A 271 -12.02 -9.96 -20.22
C MET A 271 -11.71 -9.94 -18.73
N GLY A 272 -11.53 -11.12 -18.11
CA GLY A 272 -11.18 -11.23 -16.70
C GLY A 272 -9.85 -10.53 -16.38
N VAL A 273 -8.81 -10.79 -17.17
CA VAL A 273 -7.50 -10.13 -17.01
C VAL A 273 -7.60 -8.62 -17.21
N ALA A 274 -8.39 -8.15 -18.18
CA ALA A 274 -8.64 -6.73 -18.41
C ALA A 274 -9.35 -6.09 -17.21
N VAL A 275 -10.36 -6.74 -16.63
CA VAL A 275 -11.05 -6.26 -15.42
C VAL A 275 -10.08 -6.20 -14.23
N VAL A 276 -9.28 -7.23 -13.99
CA VAL A 276 -8.22 -7.21 -12.95
C VAL A 276 -7.28 -6.04 -13.16
N ALA A 277 -6.84 -5.79 -14.40
CA ALA A 277 -5.98 -4.67 -14.74
C ALA A 277 -6.65 -3.31 -14.48
N LEU A 278 -7.93 -3.15 -14.82
CA LEU A 278 -8.71 -1.93 -14.55
C LEU A 278 -8.85 -1.65 -13.05
N ILE A 279 -9.19 -2.66 -12.25
CA ILE A 279 -9.30 -2.54 -10.79
C ILE A 279 -7.92 -2.22 -10.18
N THR A 280 -6.87 -2.87 -10.68
CA THR A 280 -5.47 -2.61 -10.28
C THR A 280 -5.09 -1.15 -10.56
N LEU A 281 -5.39 -0.64 -11.76
CA LEU A 281 -5.14 0.76 -12.12
C LEU A 281 -5.93 1.73 -11.22
N GLY A 282 -7.19 1.42 -10.91
CA GLY A 282 -8.00 2.20 -9.96
C GLY A 282 -7.36 2.29 -8.57
N ASN A 283 -6.92 1.15 -8.03
CA ASN A 283 -6.29 1.06 -6.72
C ASN A 283 -4.91 1.72 -6.67
N LEU A 284 -4.09 1.56 -7.71
CA LEU A 284 -2.79 2.23 -7.79
C LEU A 284 -2.92 3.74 -8.02
N ARG A 285 -3.98 4.18 -8.71
CA ARG A 285 -4.34 5.60 -8.81
C ARG A 285 -4.85 6.16 -7.48
N GLY A 286 -5.13 5.35 -6.47
CA GLY A 286 -5.69 5.84 -5.21
C GLY A 286 -6.93 6.69 -5.47
N VAL A 287 -7.84 6.20 -6.33
CA VAL A 287 -9.16 6.82 -6.51
C VAL A 287 -9.72 7.00 -5.11
N ARG A 288 -9.95 8.27 -4.70
CA ARG A 288 -10.53 8.57 -3.39
C ARG A 288 -11.76 7.71 -3.25
N GLU A 289 -11.77 6.83 -2.26
CA GLU A 289 -12.93 6.05 -1.84
C GLU A 289 -14.00 7.01 -1.33
N SER A 290 -14.65 7.75 -2.23
CA SER A 290 -15.95 8.33 -1.90
C SER A 290 -16.85 7.13 -1.74
N GLY A 291 -17.08 6.71 -0.49
CA GLY A 291 -17.84 5.49 -0.18
C GLY A 291 -19.23 5.46 -0.82
N THR A 292 -19.71 6.59 -1.35
CA THR A 292 -20.94 6.71 -2.15
C THR A 292 -20.80 6.10 -3.55
N ILE A 293 -19.68 6.31 -4.25
CA ILE A 293 -19.46 5.78 -5.62
C ILE A 293 -19.37 4.25 -5.58
N PHE A 294 -18.71 3.71 -4.56
CA PHE A 294 -18.58 2.27 -4.35
C PHE A 294 -19.84 1.63 -3.76
N ALA A 295 -20.75 2.39 -3.13
CA ALA A 295 -21.98 1.84 -2.58
C ALA A 295 -23.11 1.65 -3.61
N ALA A 296 -23.11 2.43 -4.70
CA ALA A 296 -24.20 2.41 -5.68
C ALA A 296 -24.40 1.04 -6.35
N PRO A 297 -23.35 0.33 -6.83
CA PRO A 297 -23.52 -1.00 -7.42
C PRO A 297 -24.14 -2.03 -6.49
N THR A 298 -23.72 -2.06 -5.22
CA THR A 298 -24.25 -3.03 -4.25
C THR A 298 -25.74 -2.83 -3.98
N TYR A 299 -26.18 -1.58 -3.80
CA TYR A 299 -27.60 -1.32 -3.59
C TYR A 299 -28.45 -1.55 -4.83
N PHE A 300 -27.89 -1.27 -6.02
CA PHE A 300 -28.54 -1.61 -7.27
C PHE A 300 -28.73 -3.13 -7.43
N PHE A 301 -27.70 -3.91 -7.12
CA PHE A 301 -27.79 -5.38 -7.06
C PHE A 301 -28.83 -5.86 -6.05
N LEU A 302 -28.82 -5.35 -4.82
CA LEU A 302 -29.80 -5.72 -3.80
C LEU A 302 -31.23 -5.41 -4.22
N LEU A 303 -31.44 -4.27 -4.88
CA LEU A 303 -32.76 -3.89 -5.40
C LEU A 303 -33.21 -4.84 -6.53
N MET A 304 -32.35 -5.11 -7.51
CA MET A 304 -32.70 -5.98 -8.63
C MET A 304 -32.88 -7.45 -8.22
N MET A 305 -32.03 -7.95 -7.32
CA MET A 305 -32.15 -9.30 -6.77
C MET A 305 -33.38 -9.44 -5.87
N GLY A 306 -33.67 -8.42 -5.04
CA GLY A 306 -34.90 -8.37 -4.26
C GLY A 306 -36.15 -8.35 -5.16
N ALA A 307 -36.13 -7.55 -6.22
CA ALA A 307 -37.20 -7.51 -7.21
C ALA A 307 -37.39 -8.86 -7.90
N LEU A 308 -36.30 -9.55 -8.26
CA LEU A 308 -36.35 -10.89 -8.86
C LEU A 308 -37.04 -11.88 -7.92
N ILE A 309 -36.66 -11.89 -6.65
CA ILE A 309 -37.22 -12.82 -5.67
C ILE A 309 -38.71 -12.52 -5.44
N LEU A 310 -39.08 -11.26 -5.27
CA LEU A 310 -40.46 -10.86 -4.99
C LEU A 310 -41.38 -11.11 -6.20
N THR A 311 -40.95 -10.75 -7.41
CA THR A 311 -41.72 -10.98 -8.65
C THR A 311 -41.80 -12.47 -8.99
N GLY A 312 -40.70 -13.20 -8.86
CA GLY A 312 -40.66 -14.65 -9.02
C GLY A 312 -41.61 -15.35 -8.06
N LEU A 313 -41.63 -14.95 -6.78
CA LEU A 313 -42.56 -15.49 -5.79
C LEU A 313 -44.02 -15.14 -6.13
N ALA A 314 -44.29 -13.91 -6.57
CA ALA A 314 -45.63 -13.50 -7.01
C ALA A 314 -46.13 -14.37 -8.17
N LYS A 315 -45.28 -14.65 -9.18
CA LYS A 315 -45.60 -15.56 -10.29
C LYS A 315 -45.93 -16.98 -9.82
N VAL A 316 -45.18 -17.50 -8.84
CA VAL A 316 -45.48 -18.82 -8.23
C VAL A 316 -46.83 -18.80 -7.52
N MET A 317 -47.15 -17.72 -6.79
CA MET A 317 -48.44 -17.58 -6.08
C MET A 317 -49.62 -17.47 -7.04
N LEU A 318 -49.42 -16.85 -8.20
CA LEU A 318 -50.42 -16.69 -9.25
C LEU A 318 -50.59 -17.95 -10.12
N GLY A 319 -49.72 -18.96 -9.95
CA GLY A 319 -49.75 -20.19 -10.74
C GLY A 319 -49.22 -20.01 -12.18
N GLU A 320 -48.41 -18.98 -12.42
CA GLU A 320 -47.80 -18.70 -13.73
C GLU A 320 -46.50 -19.51 -13.97
N THR A 321 -46.11 -20.35 -13.01
CA THR A 321 -44.88 -21.15 -13.05
C THR A 321 -45.17 -22.65 -13.16
N PRO A 322 -44.24 -23.47 -13.69
CA PRO A 322 -44.42 -24.92 -13.78
C PRO A 322 -44.57 -25.60 -12.40
N GLY A 323 -43.93 -25.06 -11.37
CA GLY A 323 -44.07 -25.51 -9.99
C GLY A 323 -45.12 -24.70 -9.21
N SER A 324 -45.44 -25.16 -8.00
CA SER A 324 -46.32 -24.45 -7.05
C SER A 324 -45.59 -24.17 -5.74
N LEU A 325 -46.26 -23.52 -4.78
CA LEU A 325 -45.68 -23.25 -3.46
C LEU A 325 -45.24 -24.51 -2.71
N LEU A 326 -46.00 -25.59 -2.88
CA LEU A 326 -45.80 -26.85 -2.18
C LEU A 326 -45.07 -27.88 -3.05
N HIS A 327 -45.19 -27.82 -4.38
CA HIS A 327 -44.63 -28.80 -5.31
C HIS A 327 -43.55 -28.19 -6.19
N GLU A 328 -42.42 -28.89 -6.31
CA GLU A 328 -41.34 -28.49 -7.22
C GLU A 328 -41.77 -28.66 -8.68
N ALA A 329 -41.19 -27.86 -9.56
CA ALA A 329 -41.35 -28.07 -10.98
C ALA A 329 -40.61 -29.34 -11.41
N PRO A 330 -41.11 -30.06 -12.42
CA PRO A 330 -40.29 -31.05 -13.09
C PRO A 330 -39.03 -30.36 -13.67
N PRO A 331 -37.85 -31.01 -13.63
CA PRO A 331 -36.65 -30.45 -14.22
C PRO A 331 -36.86 -30.16 -15.72
N GLN A 332 -36.46 -28.97 -16.16
CA GLN A 332 -36.58 -28.55 -17.57
C GLN A 332 -35.80 -29.48 -18.51
N GLU A 333 -34.67 -30.02 -18.04
CA GLU A 333 -33.88 -31.03 -18.75
C GLU A 333 -33.74 -32.31 -17.92
N GLN A 334 -33.89 -33.45 -18.58
CA GLN A 334 -33.67 -34.76 -17.97
C GLN A 334 -32.21 -35.18 -18.13
N VAL A 335 -31.44 -35.02 -17.06
CA VAL A 335 -30.06 -35.49 -16.99
C VAL A 335 -30.03 -36.83 -16.26
N VAL A 336 -29.52 -37.86 -16.93
CA VAL A 336 -29.36 -39.21 -16.36
C VAL A 336 -28.26 -39.19 -15.30
N ALA A 337 -28.50 -39.86 -14.18
CA ALA A 337 -27.52 -39.96 -13.09
C ALA A 337 -26.22 -40.65 -13.56
N THR A 338 -25.09 -40.00 -13.30
CA THR A 338 -23.75 -40.58 -13.53
C THR A 338 -23.23 -41.35 -12.32
N GLN A 339 -23.77 -41.06 -11.13
CA GLN A 339 -23.50 -41.76 -9.88
C GLN A 339 -24.74 -41.80 -8.98
N GLY A 340 -24.80 -42.72 -8.02
CA GLY A 340 -25.90 -42.77 -7.06
C GLY A 340 -25.93 -41.57 -6.10
N LEU A 341 -27.12 -41.17 -5.66
CA LEU A 341 -27.28 -40.19 -4.58
C LEU A 341 -26.78 -40.79 -3.27
N SER A 342 -25.58 -40.38 -2.85
CA SER A 342 -24.95 -40.82 -1.60
C SER A 342 -24.86 -39.67 -0.60
N LEU A 343 -24.75 -39.99 0.69
CA LEU A 343 -24.49 -38.98 1.72
C LEU A 343 -23.18 -38.21 1.44
N TRP A 344 -22.20 -38.89 0.85
CA TRP A 344 -20.96 -38.26 0.39
C TRP A 344 -21.20 -37.17 -0.67
N LEU A 345 -22.11 -37.41 -1.63
CA LEU A 345 -22.48 -36.42 -2.63
C LEU A 345 -23.21 -35.22 -2.01
N ILE A 346 -24.08 -35.46 -1.04
CA ILE A 346 -24.76 -34.40 -0.27
C ILE A 346 -23.72 -33.53 0.45
N PHE A 347 -22.73 -34.13 1.11
CA PHE A 347 -21.64 -33.38 1.76
C PHE A 347 -20.79 -32.61 0.76
N ARG A 348 -20.56 -33.15 -0.43
CA ARG A 348 -19.86 -32.44 -1.52
C ARG A 348 -20.66 -31.24 -2.04
N ALA A 349 -21.97 -31.39 -2.19
CA ALA A 349 -22.87 -30.31 -2.61
C ALA A 349 -22.95 -29.21 -1.54
N PHE A 350 -23.11 -29.61 -0.28
CA PHE A 350 -23.04 -28.72 0.89
C PHE A 350 -21.71 -27.96 0.94
N SER A 351 -20.59 -28.66 0.77
CA SER A 351 -19.26 -28.05 0.71
C SER A 351 -19.12 -27.02 -0.42
N SER A 352 -19.72 -27.26 -1.59
CA SER A 352 -19.73 -26.28 -2.69
C SER A 352 -20.57 -25.05 -2.33
N GLY A 353 -21.75 -25.27 -1.77
CA GLY A 353 -22.66 -24.19 -1.36
C GLY A 353 -22.14 -23.34 -0.21
N CYS A 354 -21.27 -23.88 0.66
CA CYS A 354 -20.61 -23.11 1.73
C CYS A 354 -19.78 -21.93 1.20
N SER A 355 -19.49 -21.87 -0.10
CA SER A 355 -18.92 -20.70 -0.76
C SER A 355 -19.80 -19.44 -0.65
N ALA A 356 -21.09 -19.55 -0.33
CA ALA A 356 -21.94 -18.40 -0.01
C ALA A 356 -21.50 -17.63 1.25
N LEU A 357 -20.73 -18.24 2.16
CA LEU A 357 -20.34 -17.61 3.44
C LEU A 357 -19.02 -16.84 3.35
N THR A 358 -18.33 -16.90 2.22
CA THR A 358 -17.04 -16.21 2.04
C THR A 358 -17.21 -14.70 2.01
N GLY A 359 -16.30 -13.94 2.60
CA GLY A 359 -16.41 -12.49 2.70
C GLY A 359 -17.15 -11.98 3.94
N THR A 360 -17.70 -12.87 4.79
CA THR A 360 -18.29 -12.44 6.08
C THR A 360 -17.25 -11.81 7.02
N GLU A 361 -15.99 -12.21 6.88
CA GLU A 361 -14.84 -11.67 7.61
C GLU A 361 -14.47 -10.24 7.21
N ALA A 362 -14.87 -9.76 6.03
CA ALA A 362 -14.53 -8.42 5.55
C ALA A 362 -15.02 -7.32 6.53
N ILE A 363 -16.23 -7.46 7.06
CA ILE A 363 -16.77 -6.53 8.07
C ILE A 363 -15.93 -6.56 9.37
N SER A 364 -15.43 -7.74 9.75
CA SER A 364 -14.61 -7.90 10.96
C SER A 364 -13.20 -7.32 10.80
N ASN A 365 -12.68 -7.31 9.57
CA ASN A 365 -11.40 -6.68 9.24
C ASN A 365 -11.54 -5.14 9.13
N GLY A 366 -12.69 -4.67 8.65
CA GLY A 366 -13.00 -3.27 8.38
C GLY A 366 -13.50 -2.45 9.57
N VAL A 367 -13.52 -2.98 10.81
CA VAL A 367 -14.09 -2.27 11.99
C VAL A 367 -13.57 -0.83 12.17
N PRO A 368 -12.26 -0.52 12.02
CA PRO A 368 -11.75 0.84 12.19
C PRO A 368 -12.25 1.86 11.16
N ALA A 369 -12.83 1.40 10.05
CA ALA A 369 -13.36 2.27 9.01
C ALA A 369 -14.76 2.83 9.37
N PHE A 370 -15.43 2.29 10.39
CA PHE A 370 -16.76 2.73 10.80
C PHE A 370 -16.71 4.07 11.55
N LYS A 371 -17.85 4.78 11.60
CA LYS A 371 -18.04 5.89 12.54
C LYS A 371 -18.18 5.37 13.99
N PRO A 372 -17.66 6.09 15.00
CA PRO A 372 -17.90 5.77 16.40
C PRO A 372 -19.40 5.74 16.76
N PRO A 373 -19.86 4.79 17.59
CA PRO A 373 -19.12 3.65 18.14
C PRO A 373 -18.86 2.55 17.09
N GLU A 374 -17.59 2.28 16.78
CA GLU A 374 -17.14 1.47 15.64
C GLU A 374 -17.60 0.01 15.73
N SER A 375 -17.27 -0.66 16.84
CA SER A 375 -17.64 -2.06 17.09
C SER A 375 -19.15 -2.30 17.06
N GLN A 376 -19.95 -1.38 17.60
CA GLN A 376 -21.40 -1.53 17.68
C GLN A 376 -22.07 -1.36 16.31
N ASN A 377 -21.57 -0.41 15.51
CA ASN A 377 -21.99 -0.22 14.13
C ASN A 377 -21.58 -1.41 13.25
N ALA A 378 -20.36 -1.93 13.39
CA ALA A 378 -19.90 -3.11 12.66
C ALA A 378 -20.73 -4.36 12.99
N ARG A 379 -21.01 -4.63 14.27
CA ARG A 379 -21.86 -5.77 14.69
C ARG A 379 -23.28 -5.70 14.15
N THR A 380 -23.86 -4.49 14.10
CA THR A 380 -25.21 -4.29 13.54
C THR A 380 -25.20 -4.55 12.04
N THR A 381 -24.18 -4.05 11.35
CA THR A 381 -24.00 -4.23 9.91
C THR A 381 -23.80 -5.70 9.55
N LEU A 382 -23.01 -6.44 10.32
CA LEU A 382 -22.82 -7.88 10.16
C LEU A 382 -24.15 -8.65 10.30
N THR A 383 -24.98 -8.33 11.30
CA THR A 383 -26.30 -8.96 11.46
C THR A 383 -27.21 -8.65 10.26
N MET A 384 -27.26 -7.39 9.80
CA MET A 384 -28.07 -7.02 8.64
C MET A 384 -27.63 -7.75 7.38
N MET A 385 -26.32 -7.83 7.14
CA MET A 385 -25.73 -8.57 6.03
C MET A 385 -26.18 -10.03 6.05
N ALA A 386 -26.09 -10.71 7.21
CA ALA A 386 -26.44 -12.12 7.32
C ALA A 386 -27.93 -12.39 7.01
N PHE A 387 -28.83 -11.50 7.44
CA PHE A 387 -30.25 -11.62 7.10
C PHE A 387 -30.51 -11.39 5.61
N ILE A 388 -29.89 -10.38 5.00
CA ILE A 388 -30.04 -10.10 3.56
C ILE A 388 -29.50 -11.27 2.74
N LEU A 389 -28.32 -11.78 3.09
CA LEU A 389 -27.72 -12.92 2.43
C LEU A 389 -28.58 -14.18 2.55
N GLY A 390 -29.08 -14.49 3.75
CA GLY A 390 -29.96 -15.63 3.98
C GLY A 390 -31.26 -15.52 3.16
N PHE A 391 -31.85 -14.32 3.09
CA PHE A 391 -33.04 -14.05 2.27
C PHE A 391 -32.75 -14.27 0.77
N ILE A 392 -31.65 -13.71 0.25
CA ILE A 392 -31.29 -13.86 -1.17
C ILE A 392 -31.00 -15.32 -1.49
N PHE A 393 -30.19 -15.98 -0.68
CA PHE A 393 -29.72 -17.35 -0.95
C PHE A 393 -30.85 -18.38 -0.90
N ILE A 394 -31.72 -18.31 0.12
CA ILE A 394 -32.92 -19.16 0.19
C ILE A 394 -33.90 -18.79 -0.93
N GLY A 395 -34.10 -17.50 -1.19
CA GLY A 395 -35.03 -17.03 -2.23
C GLY A 395 -34.66 -17.53 -3.62
N VAL A 396 -33.38 -17.39 -4.02
CA VAL A 396 -32.87 -17.88 -5.31
C VAL A 396 -32.95 -19.40 -5.38
N THR A 397 -32.55 -20.12 -4.32
CA THR A 397 -32.61 -21.60 -4.30
C THR A 397 -34.04 -22.11 -4.41
N PHE A 398 -34.97 -21.50 -3.68
CA PHE A 398 -36.39 -21.82 -3.73
C PHE A 398 -36.98 -21.57 -5.10
N LEU A 399 -36.75 -20.39 -5.69
CA LEU A 399 -37.28 -20.09 -7.03
C LEU A 399 -36.67 -21.02 -8.09
N THR A 400 -35.38 -21.34 -7.98
CA THR A 400 -34.74 -22.28 -8.90
C THR A 400 -35.45 -23.64 -8.91
N SER A 401 -35.86 -24.17 -7.75
CA SER A 401 -36.62 -25.43 -7.70
C SER A 401 -38.07 -25.30 -8.18
N ARG A 402 -38.69 -24.11 -8.08
CA ARG A 402 -40.06 -23.86 -8.58
C ARG A 402 -40.13 -23.60 -10.08
N TYR A 403 -39.04 -23.14 -10.70
CA TYR A 403 -38.92 -22.98 -12.15
C TYR A 403 -38.32 -24.22 -12.82
N GLY A 404 -37.76 -25.16 -12.04
CA GLY A 404 -37.21 -26.41 -12.54
C GLY A 404 -35.90 -26.23 -13.30
N LEU A 405 -35.14 -25.17 -12.98
CA LEU A 405 -33.93 -24.82 -13.73
C LEU A 405 -32.82 -25.85 -13.47
N VAL A 406 -32.12 -26.20 -14.54
CA VAL A 406 -31.01 -27.15 -14.52
C VAL A 406 -29.73 -26.38 -14.91
N PRO A 407 -28.60 -26.59 -14.19
CA PRO A 407 -27.34 -25.92 -14.53
C PRO A 407 -26.85 -26.22 -15.95
N ASN A 408 -26.31 -25.22 -16.62
CA ASN A 408 -25.75 -25.31 -17.97
C ASN A 408 -24.31 -24.74 -17.97
N GLU A 409 -23.45 -25.19 -18.88
CA GLU A 409 -22.08 -24.70 -19.04
C GLU A 409 -21.99 -23.25 -19.56
N LYS A 410 -23.00 -22.77 -20.29
CA LYS A 410 -22.94 -21.47 -20.99
C LYS A 410 -23.59 -20.31 -20.24
N GLU A 411 -24.59 -20.60 -19.41
CA GLU A 411 -25.43 -19.60 -18.77
C GLU A 411 -25.62 -19.93 -17.29
N THR A 412 -25.42 -18.93 -16.44
CA THR A 412 -25.57 -19.08 -14.99
C THR A 412 -27.03 -19.33 -14.58
N ILE A 413 -27.27 -20.06 -13.49
CA ILE A 413 -28.62 -20.32 -12.96
C ILE A 413 -29.35 -19.03 -12.61
N VAL A 414 -28.60 -18.07 -12.11
CA VAL A 414 -29.08 -16.74 -11.74
C VAL A 414 -29.51 -15.96 -12.99
N SER A 415 -28.85 -16.17 -14.13
CA SER A 415 -29.30 -15.66 -15.43
C SER A 415 -30.54 -16.34 -15.95
N LEU A 416 -30.59 -17.68 -15.94
CA LEU A 416 -31.78 -18.44 -16.35
C LEU A 416 -33.00 -18.01 -15.55
N LEU A 417 -32.86 -17.88 -14.23
CA LEU A 417 -33.93 -17.39 -13.36
C LEU A 417 -34.34 -15.95 -13.70
N GLY A 418 -33.37 -15.07 -13.96
CA GLY A 418 -33.63 -13.71 -14.39
C GLY A 418 -34.43 -13.66 -15.69
N ARG A 419 -34.11 -14.54 -16.64
CA ARG A 419 -34.76 -14.62 -17.95
C ARG A 419 -36.20 -15.12 -17.83
N ASP A 420 -36.44 -16.17 -17.05
CA ASP A 420 -37.79 -16.71 -16.84
C ASP A 420 -38.70 -15.76 -16.04
N VAL A 421 -38.13 -15.03 -15.07
CA VAL A 421 -38.90 -14.11 -14.22
C VAL A 421 -39.16 -12.78 -14.93
N PHE A 422 -38.15 -12.14 -15.50
CA PHE A 422 -38.29 -10.81 -16.11
C PHE A 422 -38.58 -10.83 -17.61
N GLY A 423 -38.24 -11.91 -18.32
CA GLY A 423 -38.21 -11.98 -19.77
C GLY A 423 -36.97 -11.32 -20.37
N ASP A 424 -36.70 -11.57 -21.65
CA ASP A 424 -35.61 -10.96 -22.43
C ASP A 424 -35.87 -9.46 -22.71
N ASN A 425 -35.80 -8.64 -21.67
CA ASN A 425 -36.04 -7.20 -21.74
C ASN A 425 -34.99 -6.40 -20.96
N VAL A 426 -35.18 -5.08 -20.91
CA VAL A 426 -34.27 -4.15 -20.23
C VAL A 426 -34.05 -4.51 -18.75
N LEU A 427 -35.03 -5.10 -18.06
CA LEU A 427 -34.89 -5.50 -16.66
C LEU A 427 -33.93 -6.68 -16.49
N TYR A 428 -33.96 -7.66 -17.40
CA TYR A 428 -32.99 -8.76 -17.41
C TYR A 428 -31.56 -8.26 -17.61
N TYR A 429 -31.32 -7.38 -18.60
CA TYR A 429 -29.99 -6.81 -18.83
C TYR A 429 -29.53 -5.92 -17.67
N ALA A 430 -30.44 -5.13 -17.09
CA ALA A 430 -30.17 -4.33 -15.90
C ALA A 430 -29.78 -5.22 -14.70
N TYR A 431 -30.46 -6.36 -14.54
CA TYR A 431 -30.16 -7.34 -13.50
C TYR A 431 -28.78 -8.00 -13.70
N GLN A 432 -28.46 -8.43 -14.92
CA GLN A 432 -27.14 -8.99 -15.24
C GLN A 432 -26.01 -7.98 -15.04
N ALA A 433 -26.22 -6.72 -15.44
CA ALA A 433 -25.29 -5.65 -15.19
C ALA A 433 -25.09 -5.41 -13.68
N ALA A 434 -26.17 -5.45 -12.88
CA ALA A 434 -26.09 -5.33 -11.43
C ALA A 434 -25.25 -6.45 -10.80
N THR A 435 -25.49 -7.70 -11.22
CA THR A 435 -24.75 -8.89 -10.78
C THR A 435 -23.27 -8.80 -11.15
N ALA A 436 -22.94 -8.45 -12.39
CA ALA A 436 -21.55 -8.28 -12.81
C ALA A 436 -20.84 -7.16 -12.04
N LEU A 437 -21.50 -6.01 -11.85
CA LEU A 437 -20.91 -4.87 -11.14
C LEU A 437 -20.63 -5.18 -9.66
N VAL A 438 -21.54 -5.88 -8.96
CA VAL A 438 -21.30 -6.24 -7.55
C VAL A 438 -20.17 -7.26 -7.41
N LEU A 439 -20.02 -8.18 -8.37
CA LEU A 439 -18.93 -9.16 -8.42
C LEU A 439 -17.58 -8.49 -8.72
N PHE A 440 -17.53 -7.52 -9.63
CA PHE A 440 -16.30 -6.73 -9.84
C PHE A 440 -15.96 -5.85 -8.64
N LEU A 441 -16.97 -5.36 -7.92
CA LEU A 441 -16.78 -4.62 -6.68
C LEU A 441 -16.28 -5.52 -5.55
N ALA A 442 -16.75 -6.77 -5.46
CA ALA A 442 -16.27 -7.75 -4.48
C ALA A 442 -14.75 -7.94 -4.56
N ALA A 443 -14.20 -8.07 -5.76
CA ALA A 443 -12.76 -8.16 -5.99
C ALA A 443 -11.99 -6.95 -5.43
N ASN A 444 -12.60 -5.75 -5.42
CA ASN A 444 -11.98 -4.55 -4.86
C ASN A 444 -11.76 -4.63 -3.35
N THR A 445 -12.56 -5.41 -2.61
CA THR A 445 -12.38 -5.64 -1.17
C THR A 445 -11.00 -6.26 -0.89
N SER A 446 -10.61 -7.27 -1.66
CA SER A 446 -9.30 -7.92 -1.56
C SER A 446 -8.15 -6.96 -1.94
N PHE A 447 -8.36 -6.08 -2.92
CA PHE A 447 -7.40 -5.03 -3.27
C PHE A 447 -7.18 -3.99 -2.17
N ALA A 448 -8.16 -3.81 -1.27
CA ALA A 448 -8.02 -2.97 -0.09
C ALA A 448 -7.32 -3.69 1.08
N ASP A 449 -7.63 -4.97 1.29
CA ASP A 449 -7.21 -5.71 2.49
C ASP A 449 -5.89 -6.49 2.34
N PHE A 450 -5.63 -7.12 1.19
CA PHE A 450 -4.39 -7.86 0.94
C PHE A 450 -3.13 -7.01 1.14
N PRO A 451 -3.04 -5.78 0.58
CA PRO A 451 -1.85 -4.96 0.75
C PRO A 451 -1.68 -4.47 2.20
N ARG A 452 -2.80 -4.28 2.92
CA ARG A 452 -2.79 -3.90 4.33
C ARG A 452 -2.27 -5.04 5.22
N LEU A 453 -2.75 -6.27 5.01
CA LEU A 453 -2.26 -7.44 5.73
C LEU A 453 -0.78 -7.71 5.41
N SER A 454 -0.40 -7.61 4.14
CA SER A 454 1.00 -7.70 3.70
C SER A 454 1.91 -6.69 4.39
N ALA A 455 1.43 -5.45 4.56
CA ALA A 455 2.17 -4.40 5.27
C ALA A 455 2.29 -4.67 6.77
N ILE A 456 1.27 -5.24 7.41
CA ILE A 456 1.31 -5.67 8.82
C ILE A 456 2.37 -6.78 8.98
N LEU A 457 2.33 -7.83 8.14
CA LEU A 457 3.31 -8.92 8.16
C LEU A 457 4.74 -8.44 7.89
N ALA A 458 4.91 -7.46 6.98
CA ALA A 458 6.22 -6.88 6.69
C ALA A 458 6.80 -6.11 7.89
N ARG A 459 5.95 -5.39 8.66
CA ARG A 459 6.35 -4.73 9.91
C ARG A 459 6.73 -5.74 10.98
N ASP A 460 6.01 -6.85 11.05
CA ASP A 460 6.28 -7.98 11.94
C ASP A 460 7.46 -8.86 11.46
N LYS A 461 8.19 -8.43 10.41
CA LYS A 461 9.37 -9.11 9.86
C LYS A 461 9.07 -10.52 9.27
N PHE A 462 7.83 -10.77 8.86
CA PHE A 462 7.39 -12.00 8.17
C PHE A 462 7.38 -11.89 6.66
N MET A 463 7.30 -10.66 6.12
CA MET A 463 7.37 -10.37 4.69
C MET A 463 8.57 -9.44 4.40
N PRO A 464 9.03 -9.31 3.13
CA PRO A 464 10.05 -8.35 2.79
C PRO A 464 9.61 -6.93 3.17
N ARG A 465 10.52 -6.14 3.76
CA ARG A 465 10.23 -4.77 4.23
C ARG A 465 9.64 -3.86 3.15
N GLN A 466 9.85 -4.19 1.89
CA GLN A 466 9.30 -3.49 0.73
C GLN A 466 7.76 -3.41 0.72
N PHE A 467 7.06 -4.37 1.33
CA PHE A 467 5.59 -4.36 1.42
C PHE A 467 5.05 -3.39 2.48
N ALA A 468 5.88 -2.95 3.42
CA ALA A 468 5.50 -1.96 4.43
C ALA A 468 5.57 -0.51 3.89
N PHE A 469 6.25 -0.28 2.77
CA PHE A 469 6.36 1.04 2.17
C PHE A 469 5.11 1.38 1.36
N LYS A 470 4.59 2.59 1.58
CA LYS A 470 3.53 3.18 0.76
C LYS A 470 4.16 3.89 -0.44
N GLY A 471 3.62 3.70 -1.63
CA GLY A 471 4.05 4.41 -2.84
C GLY A 471 3.62 5.87 -2.85
N ASP A 472 3.89 6.57 -3.96
CA ASP A 472 3.65 8.02 -4.14
C ASP A 472 2.20 8.46 -3.88
N ARG A 473 1.23 7.55 -4.04
CA ARG A 473 -0.20 7.79 -3.77
C ARG A 473 -0.70 7.17 -2.47
N LEU A 474 0.22 6.89 -1.54
CA LEU A 474 -0.06 6.32 -0.21
C LEU A 474 -0.70 4.92 -0.24
N ALA A 475 -0.72 4.27 -1.41
CA ALA A 475 -1.14 2.89 -1.60
C ALA A 475 0.05 1.92 -1.46
N PHE A 476 -0.20 0.71 -0.96
CA PHE A 476 0.81 -0.34 -0.85
C PHE A 476 1.00 -1.04 -2.21
N SER A 477 1.67 -0.35 -3.14
CA SER A 477 1.76 -0.75 -4.56
C SER A 477 2.30 -2.16 -4.77
N ASN A 478 3.30 -2.60 -4.00
CA ASN A 478 3.85 -3.95 -4.10
C ASN A 478 2.81 -5.03 -3.77
N GLY A 479 1.98 -4.79 -2.76
CA GLY A 479 0.89 -5.70 -2.39
C GLY A 479 -0.18 -5.76 -3.49
N ILE A 480 -0.57 -4.61 -4.05
CA ILE A 480 -1.55 -4.52 -5.14
C ILE A 480 -1.05 -5.28 -6.38
N MET A 481 0.21 -5.08 -6.77
CA MET A 481 0.80 -5.74 -7.95
C MET A 481 0.93 -7.25 -7.75
N LEU A 482 1.32 -7.70 -6.56
CA LEU A 482 1.40 -9.13 -6.24
C LEU A 482 0.03 -9.80 -6.33
N LEU A 483 -1.00 -9.18 -5.73
CA LEU A 483 -2.37 -9.67 -5.79
C LEU A 483 -2.88 -9.75 -7.24
N ALA A 484 -2.70 -8.67 -8.01
CA ALA A 484 -3.12 -8.62 -9.42
C ALA A 484 -2.44 -9.70 -10.26
N GLY A 485 -1.13 -9.88 -10.10
CA GLY A 485 -0.38 -10.90 -10.83
C GLY A 485 -0.80 -12.32 -10.46
N ALA A 486 -1.00 -12.60 -9.17
CA ALA A 486 -1.45 -13.91 -8.71
C ALA A 486 -2.88 -14.23 -9.18
N ALA A 487 -3.80 -13.26 -9.10
CA ALA A 487 -5.18 -13.45 -9.54
C ALA A 487 -5.28 -13.60 -11.07
N ALA A 488 -4.54 -12.80 -11.84
CA ALA A 488 -4.48 -12.95 -13.30
C ALA A 488 -3.90 -14.31 -13.71
N LEU A 489 -2.87 -14.79 -13.01
CA LEU A 489 -2.30 -16.11 -13.24
C LEU A 489 -3.35 -17.22 -13.02
N LEU A 490 -4.11 -17.17 -11.91
CA LEU A 490 -5.17 -18.15 -11.66
C LEU A 490 -6.28 -18.10 -12.71
N LEU A 491 -6.70 -16.91 -13.14
CA LEU A 491 -7.69 -16.77 -14.22
C LEU A 491 -7.22 -17.43 -15.51
N ILE A 492 -5.93 -17.27 -15.86
CA ILE A 492 -5.34 -17.89 -17.06
C ILE A 492 -5.25 -19.41 -16.90
N VAL A 493 -4.73 -19.90 -15.77
CA VAL A 493 -4.52 -21.34 -15.52
C VAL A 493 -5.84 -22.11 -15.48
N PHE A 494 -6.89 -21.54 -14.88
CA PHE A 494 -8.20 -22.18 -14.76
C PHE A 494 -9.17 -21.79 -15.89
N GLY A 495 -8.69 -21.06 -16.90
CA GLY A 495 -9.48 -20.69 -18.07
C GLY A 495 -10.71 -19.83 -17.77
N GLY A 496 -10.70 -19.06 -16.67
CA GLY A 496 -11.82 -18.24 -16.22
C GLY A 496 -13.06 -19.03 -15.78
N ASN A 497 -12.92 -20.33 -15.48
CA ASN A 497 -14.04 -21.16 -15.05
C ASN A 497 -14.25 -21.05 -13.53
N VAL A 498 -15.45 -20.62 -13.13
CA VAL A 498 -15.84 -20.39 -11.74
C VAL A 498 -15.86 -21.70 -10.93
N THR A 499 -16.47 -22.75 -11.47
CA THR A 499 -16.60 -24.07 -10.83
C THR A 499 -15.26 -24.71 -10.50
N ASN A 500 -14.22 -24.45 -11.30
CA ASN A 500 -12.87 -24.92 -11.01
C ASN A 500 -12.14 -24.06 -9.95
N LEU A 501 -12.49 -22.78 -9.80
CA LEU A 501 -11.87 -21.87 -8.85
C LEU A 501 -12.48 -21.96 -7.43
N ILE A 502 -13.79 -22.16 -7.31
CA ILE A 502 -14.52 -22.20 -6.03
C ILE A 502 -13.98 -23.26 -5.04
N PRO A 503 -13.63 -24.49 -5.47
CA PRO A 503 -13.04 -25.49 -4.57
C PRO A 503 -11.78 -25.01 -3.85
N LEU A 504 -10.96 -24.19 -4.52
CA LEU A 504 -9.74 -23.64 -3.93
C LEU A 504 -10.08 -22.64 -2.83
N TYR A 505 -11.16 -21.89 -2.99
CA TYR A 505 -11.56 -20.77 -2.13
C TYR A 505 -12.11 -21.24 -0.78
N ALA A 506 -12.98 -22.25 -0.78
CA ALA A 506 -13.68 -22.68 0.43
C ALA A 506 -12.74 -23.17 1.55
N VAL A 507 -11.57 -23.74 1.23
CA VAL A 507 -10.63 -24.25 2.25
C VAL A 507 -10.10 -23.13 3.15
N GLY A 508 -9.67 -22.01 2.55
CA GLY A 508 -8.99 -20.93 3.29
C GLY A 508 -9.90 -20.24 4.29
N VAL A 509 -11.11 -19.89 3.85
CA VAL A 509 -12.14 -19.27 4.69
C VAL A 509 -12.46 -20.12 5.90
N PHE A 510 -12.72 -21.42 5.72
CA PHE A 510 -13.11 -22.28 6.83
C PHE A 510 -11.97 -22.57 7.81
N VAL A 511 -10.73 -22.67 7.33
CA VAL A 511 -9.55 -22.72 8.22
C VAL A 511 -9.43 -21.44 9.05
N SER A 512 -9.60 -20.28 8.41
CA SER A 512 -9.61 -18.97 9.08
C SER A 512 -10.73 -18.86 10.12
N PHE A 513 -11.93 -19.33 9.77
CA PHE A 513 -13.07 -19.39 10.69
C PHE A 513 -12.76 -20.29 11.87
N THR A 514 -12.39 -21.54 11.65
CA THR A 514 -12.06 -22.48 12.73
C THR A 514 -10.98 -21.93 13.66
N LEU A 515 -9.93 -21.31 13.13
CA LEU A 515 -8.89 -20.66 13.93
C LEU A 515 -9.46 -19.50 14.75
N SER A 516 -10.18 -18.56 14.12
CA SER A 516 -10.82 -17.42 14.79
C SER A 516 -11.75 -17.86 15.93
N GLN A 517 -12.58 -18.87 15.66
CA GLN A 517 -13.50 -19.46 16.64
C GLN A 517 -12.76 -20.10 17.82
N SER A 518 -11.78 -20.96 17.54
CA SER A 518 -11.01 -21.68 18.54
C SER A 518 -10.21 -20.71 19.43
N VAL A 519 -9.68 -19.65 18.82
CA VAL A 519 -9.00 -18.57 19.54
C VAL A 519 -9.96 -17.87 20.49
N MET A 520 -11.18 -17.56 20.06
CA MET A 520 -12.18 -16.90 20.90
C MET A 520 -12.62 -17.79 22.06
N VAL A 521 -12.71 -19.10 21.89
CA VAL A 521 -12.94 -20.03 23.01
C VAL A 521 -11.85 -19.88 24.06
N ARG A 522 -10.57 -19.86 23.66
CA ARG A 522 -9.43 -19.67 24.58
C ARG A 522 -9.47 -18.29 25.24
N HIS A 523 -9.80 -17.24 24.49
CA HIS A 523 -9.92 -15.87 24.97
C HIS A 523 -10.95 -15.77 26.11
N TRP A 524 -12.17 -16.27 25.91
CA TRP A 524 -13.23 -16.25 26.93
C TRP A 524 -12.91 -17.15 28.13
N TRP A 525 -12.24 -18.28 27.91
CA TRP A 525 -11.79 -19.16 29.00
C TRP A 525 -10.77 -18.48 29.90
N ARG A 526 -9.88 -17.65 29.33
CA ARG A 526 -8.82 -16.93 30.05
C ARG A 526 -9.31 -15.68 30.77
N LEU A 527 -10.08 -14.81 30.11
CA LEU A 527 -10.47 -13.50 30.66
C LEU A 527 -11.70 -13.56 31.59
N ARG A 528 -12.62 -14.52 31.38
CA ARG A 528 -13.80 -14.77 32.23
C ARG A 528 -14.67 -13.54 32.54
N GLU A 529 -14.84 -12.63 31.60
CA GLU A 529 -15.69 -11.44 31.73
C GLU A 529 -17.19 -11.78 31.86
N THR A 530 -18.04 -10.79 32.15
CA THR A 530 -19.48 -11.01 32.30
C THR A 530 -20.11 -11.64 31.05
N GLY A 531 -20.81 -12.77 31.24
CA GLY A 531 -21.39 -13.55 30.13
C GLY A 531 -20.43 -14.50 29.42
N TRP A 532 -19.20 -14.72 29.93
CA TRP A 532 -18.20 -15.57 29.28
C TRP A 532 -18.68 -16.99 28.96
N ARG A 533 -19.55 -17.58 29.79
CA ARG A 533 -20.10 -18.94 29.55
C ARG A 533 -20.94 -19.01 28.27
N GLY A 534 -21.81 -18.03 28.06
CA GLY A 534 -22.62 -17.95 26.84
C GLY A 534 -21.77 -17.70 25.61
N SER A 535 -20.82 -16.76 25.70
CA SER A 535 -19.84 -16.49 24.65
C SER A 535 -19.02 -17.73 24.28
N LEU A 536 -18.60 -18.50 25.30
CA LEU A 536 -17.83 -19.72 25.12
C LEU A 536 -18.63 -20.82 24.43
N VAL A 537 -19.91 -21.03 24.80
CA VAL A 537 -20.78 -22.02 24.14
C VAL A 537 -21.01 -21.65 22.67
N ILE A 538 -21.26 -20.37 22.37
CA ILE A 538 -21.48 -19.90 20.99
C ILE A 538 -20.22 -20.12 20.15
N ASN A 539 -19.04 -19.69 20.62
CA ASN A 539 -17.80 -19.85 19.85
C ASN A 539 -17.32 -21.30 19.82
N GLY A 540 -17.61 -22.09 20.85
CA GLY A 540 -17.33 -23.53 20.87
C GLY A 540 -18.17 -24.28 19.83
N THR A 541 -19.46 -23.97 19.76
CA THR A 541 -20.35 -24.50 18.72
C THR A 541 -19.90 -24.07 17.33
N GLY A 542 -19.52 -22.81 17.16
CA GLY A 542 -18.95 -22.29 15.92
C GLY A 542 -17.64 -22.96 15.53
N ALA A 543 -16.73 -23.21 16.48
CA ALA A 543 -15.47 -23.90 16.25
C ALA A 543 -15.70 -25.34 15.77
N ILE A 544 -16.59 -26.07 16.43
CA ILE A 544 -16.93 -27.45 16.05
C ILE A 544 -17.60 -27.48 14.67
N ALA A 545 -18.59 -26.63 14.42
CA ALA A 545 -19.30 -26.58 13.15
C ALA A 545 -18.35 -26.23 11.99
N THR A 546 -17.55 -25.18 12.13
CA THR A 546 -16.59 -24.77 11.09
C THR A 546 -15.47 -25.78 10.90
N ALA A 547 -14.99 -26.45 11.96
CA ALA A 547 -14.00 -27.52 11.86
C ALA A 547 -14.57 -28.74 11.11
N ALA A 548 -15.81 -29.12 11.40
CA ALA A 548 -16.49 -30.20 10.68
C ALA A 548 -16.61 -29.87 9.19
N VAL A 549 -17.01 -28.64 8.85
CA VAL A 549 -17.06 -28.18 7.45
C VAL A 549 -15.67 -28.15 6.80
N ALA A 550 -14.64 -27.68 7.51
CA ALA A 550 -13.26 -27.69 7.00
C ALA A 550 -12.78 -29.12 6.67
N VAL A 551 -13.11 -30.09 7.51
CA VAL A 551 -12.81 -31.52 7.27
C VAL A 551 -13.60 -32.04 6.07
N ILE A 552 -14.89 -31.73 5.97
CA ILE A 552 -15.73 -32.12 4.82
C ILE A 552 -15.17 -31.53 3.52
N ILE A 553 -14.84 -30.23 3.47
CA ILE A 553 -14.27 -29.59 2.28
C ILE A 553 -12.94 -30.26 1.92
N THR A 554 -12.05 -30.42 2.90
CA THR A 554 -10.72 -31.00 2.66
C THR A 554 -10.84 -32.42 2.10
N THR A 555 -11.71 -33.25 2.66
CA THR A 555 -11.87 -34.65 2.24
C THR A 555 -12.63 -34.79 0.91
N THR A 556 -13.68 -34.00 0.68
CA THR A 556 -14.53 -34.11 -0.53
C THR A 556 -13.96 -33.41 -1.76
N LYS A 557 -13.16 -32.35 -1.58
CA LYS A 557 -12.62 -31.54 -2.69
C LYS A 557 -11.14 -31.73 -2.96
N LEU A 558 -10.50 -32.73 -2.34
CA LEU A 558 -9.12 -33.14 -2.64
C LEU A 558 -8.93 -33.40 -4.14
N SER A 559 -9.85 -34.11 -4.79
CA SER A 559 -9.81 -34.35 -6.24
C SER A 559 -10.18 -33.14 -7.09
N GLY A 560 -10.91 -32.17 -6.52
CA GLY A 560 -11.36 -30.93 -7.18
C GLY A 560 -10.40 -29.75 -7.08
N GLY A 561 -9.14 -29.97 -6.68
CA GLY A 561 -8.12 -28.93 -6.64
C GLY A 561 -7.90 -28.25 -5.27
N ALA A 562 -8.63 -28.66 -4.22
CA ALA A 562 -8.45 -28.11 -2.87
C ALA A 562 -7.02 -28.23 -2.32
N TRP A 563 -6.27 -29.24 -2.78
CA TRP A 563 -4.86 -29.45 -2.44
C TRP A 563 -3.97 -28.26 -2.84
N ILE A 564 -4.31 -27.54 -3.91
CA ILE A 564 -3.56 -26.37 -4.40
C ILE A 564 -3.54 -25.29 -3.32
N SER A 565 -4.70 -25.01 -2.72
CA SER A 565 -4.83 -24.03 -1.65
C SER A 565 -4.08 -24.43 -0.38
N ILE A 566 -4.11 -25.71 -0.01
CA ILE A 566 -3.38 -26.23 1.14
C ILE A 566 -1.87 -26.07 0.93
N ILE A 567 -1.37 -26.43 -0.25
CA ILE A 567 0.05 -26.24 -0.61
C ILE A 567 0.40 -24.76 -0.65
N ALA A 568 -0.45 -23.91 -1.22
CA ALA A 568 -0.23 -22.47 -1.28
C ALA A 568 -0.11 -21.87 0.14
N MET A 569 -1.04 -22.19 1.05
CA MET A 569 -0.98 -21.75 2.45
C MET A 569 0.28 -22.27 3.15
N GLY A 570 0.59 -23.56 3.01
CA GLY A 570 1.80 -24.15 3.60
C GLY A 570 3.09 -23.50 3.09
N SER A 571 3.16 -23.21 1.79
CA SER A 571 4.29 -22.53 1.16
C SER A 571 4.47 -21.09 1.67
N LEU A 572 3.37 -20.35 1.87
CA LEU A 572 3.41 -19.01 2.46
C LEU A 572 3.86 -19.05 3.91
N VAL A 573 3.33 -19.97 4.72
CA VAL A 573 3.75 -20.14 6.12
C VAL A 573 5.24 -20.46 6.21
N LEU A 574 5.74 -21.36 5.35
CA LEU A 574 7.16 -21.68 5.26
C LEU A 574 7.97 -20.45 4.86
N MET A 575 7.54 -19.72 3.82
CA MET A 575 8.19 -18.49 3.38
C MET A 575 8.28 -17.46 4.51
N PHE A 576 7.19 -17.23 5.25
CA PHE A 576 7.19 -16.30 6.39
C PHE A 576 8.16 -16.73 7.48
N ALA A 577 8.22 -18.03 7.79
CA ALA A 577 9.16 -18.58 8.75
C ALA A 577 10.62 -18.40 8.30
N LEU A 578 10.92 -18.64 7.02
CA LEU A 578 12.26 -18.49 6.43
C LEU A 578 12.72 -17.03 6.42
N ILE A 579 11.86 -16.09 6.00
CA ILE A 579 12.17 -14.65 6.00
C ILE A 579 12.48 -14.17 7.40
N ARG A 580 11.64 -14.55 8.38
CA ARG A 580 11.86 -14.13 9.76
C ARG A 580 13.13 -14.74 10.35
N ARG A 581 13.42 -16.02 10.05
CA ARG A 581 14.68 -16.66 10.45
C ARG A 581 15.89 -15.93 9.89
N HIS A 582 15.83 -15.54 8.61
CA HIS A 582 16.90 -14.76 7.98
C HIS A 582 17.09 -13.39 8.63
N TYR A 583 16.00 -12.66 8.92
CA TYR A 583 16.08 -11.36 9.60
C TYR A 583 16.57 -11.47 11.05
N ASP A 584 16.12 -12.46 11.81
CA ASP A 584 16.59 -12.68 13.18
C ASP A 584 18.08 -13.09 13.17
N TRP A 585 18.52 -13.92 12.22
CA TRP A 585 19.92 -14.27 12.02
C TRP A 585 20.78 -13.04 11.68
N PHE A 586 20.33 -12.18 10.76
CA PHE A 586 21.06 -10.97 10.36
C PHE A 586 21.16 -10.01 11.54
N GLN A 587 20.04 -9.77 12.25
CA GLN A 587 20.04 -8.90 13.42
C GLN A 587 20.96 -9.41 14.52
N ARG A 588 21.03 -10.71 14.79
CA ARG A 588 21.97 -11.25 15.79
C ARG A 588 23.44 -11.08 15.39
N ARG A 589 23.76 -11.13 14.10
CA ARG A 589 25.14 -10.96 13.60
C ARG A 589 25.58 -9.51 13.50
N THR A 590 24.64 -8.59 13.28
CA THR A 590 24.94 -7.15 13.13
C THR A 590 24.58 -6.33 14.36
N ALA A 591 23.93 -6.93 15.37
CA ALA A 591 23.64 -6.26 16.62
C ALA A 591 24.96 -5.92 17.30
N VAL A 592 25.18 -4.63 17.51
CA VAL A 592 26.25 -4.13 18.35
C VAL A 592 25.77 -4.30 19.79
N ASP A 593 26.53 -5.03 20.59
CA ASP A 593 26.30 -5.07 22.03
C ASP A 593 26.87 -3.79 22.64
N GLU A 594 25.97 -2.89 23.04
CA GLU A 594 26.31 -1.57 23.59
C GLU A 594 27.18 -1.67 24.85
N ASN A 595 27.10 -2.78 25.59
CA ASN A 595 27.87 -3.02 26.81
C ASN A 595 29.24 -3.63 26.55
N SER A 596 29.45 -4.25 25.38
CA SER A 596 30.73 -4.85 24.97
C SER A 596 31.34 -4.18 23.75
N LEU A 597 30.99 -2.90 23.49
CA LEU A 597 31.72 -2.01 22.58
C LEU A 597 33.22 -2.00 22.97
N PRO A 598 34.10 -2.76 22.31
CA PRO A 598 35.48 -2.95 22.79
C PRO A 598 36.34 -1.70 22.51
N VAL A 599 35.81 -0.78 21.70
CA VAL A 599 36.52 0.39 21.21
C VAL A 599 35.47 1.50 21.14
N ARG A 600 35.66 2.57 21.92
CA ARG A 600 35.02 3.87 21.65
C ARG A 600 35.10 4.09 20.15
N VAL A 601 33.99 4.35 19.45
CA VAL A 601 34.03 4.84 18.07
C VAL A 601 35.22 5.80 17.99
N PRO A 602 36.23 5.54 17.14
CA PRO A 602 37.49 6.27 17.20
C PRO A 602 37.17 7.76 17.28
N PRO A 603 37.73 8.50 18.25
CA PRO A 603 37.48 9.92 18.35
C PRO A 603 37.75 10.54 16.97
N ALA A 604 36.95 11.53 16.58
CA ALA A 604 37.21 12.29 15.36
C ALA A 604 38.71 12.63 15.34
N PRO A 605 39.44 12.32 14.25
CA PRO A 605 40.89 12.32 14.28
C PRO A 605 41.39 13.65 14.84
N SER A 606 42.06 13.58 15.98
CA SER A 606 42.71 14.71 16.61
C SER A 606 43.94 15.09 15.77
N SER A 607 43.79 15.98 14.79
CA SER A 607 44.82 16.65 13.96
C SER A 607 45.93 15.83 13.27
N GLU A 608 46.22 14.60 13.67
CA GLU A 608 47.22 13.70 13.11
C GLU A 608 46.63 12.30 13.04
N ALA A 609 46.00 12.00 11.90
CA ALA A 609 45.68 10.63 11.50
C ALA A 609 46.94 9.95 10.93
N PRO A 610 47.09 8.62 11.05
CA PRO A 610 48.06 7.89 10.25
C PRO A 610 47.80 8.20 8.77
N ARG A 611 48.84 8.70 8.08
CA ARG A 611 48.76 9.18 6.70
C ARG A 611 48.70 7.96 5.77
N ASP A 612 47.52 7.61 5.28
CA ASP A 612 47.32 6.53 4.30
C ASP A 612 48.27 6.77 3.10
N HIS A 613 48.92 5.73 2.54
CA HIS A 613 49.67 5.87 1.30
C HIS A 613 48.67 5.90 0.14
N VAL A 614 48.56 7.05 -0.53
CA VAL A 614 47.58 7.25 -1.59
C VAL A 614 48.21 6.98 -2.95
N ILE A 615 47.62 6.07 -3.71
CA ILE A 615 48.11 5.67 -5.03
C ILE A 615 47.14 6.12 -6.10
N VAL A 616 47.65 6.82 -7.12
CA VAL A 616 46.84 7.34 -8.23
C VAL A 616 47.36 6.76 -9.55
N PRO A 617 46.68 5.79 -10.17
CA PRO A 617 47.03 5.35 -11.51
C PRO A 617 46.72 6.45 -12.53
N VAL A 618 47.71 6.81 -13.35
CA VAL A 618 47.62 7.88 -14.34
C VAL A 618 48.03 7.39 -15.72
N ASP A 619 47.27 7.78 -16.74
CA ASP A 619 47.57 7.50 -18.16
C ASP A 619 48.45 8.61 -18.78
N GLY A 620 48.50 9.78 -18.14
CA GLY A 620 49.32 10.91 -18.58
C GLY A 620 49.00 12.18 -17.80
N LEU A 621 49.67 13.27 -18.16
CA LEU A 621 49.45 14.59 -17.54
C LEU A 621 48.21 15.27 -18.16
N ASN A 622 47.06 15.14 -17.50
CA ASN A 622 45.79 15.77 -17.91
C ASN A 622 45.02 16.31 -16.68
N GLU A 623 43.96 17.07 -16.92
CA GLU A 623 43.16 17.68 -15.84
C GLU A 623 42.52 16.63 -14.90
N ILE A 624 42.19 15.45 -15.41
CA ILE A 624 41.61 14.36 -14.63
C ILE A 624 42.64 13.85 -13.61
N ALA A 625 43.88 13.63 -14.05
CA ALA A 625 45.00 13.21 -13.21
C ALA A 625 45.37 14.29 -12.19
N LEU A 626 45.44 15.56 -12.60
CA LEU A 626 45.70 16.68 -11.69
C LEU A 626 44.61 16.84 -10.62
N GLY A 627 43.34 16.72 -11.01
CA GLY A 627 42.21 16.73 -10.07
C GLY A 627 42.27 15.57 -9.08
N ALA A 628 42.60 14.36 -9.55
CA ALA A 628 42.76 13.19 -8.69
C ALA A 628 43.93 13.35 -7.71
N ILE A 629 45.05 13.94 -8.14
CA ILE A 629 46.20 14.25 -7.29
C ILE A 629 45.86 15.34 -6.26
N SER A 630 45.09 16.35 -6.65
CA SER A 630 44.62 17.37 -5.70
C SER A 630 43.79 16.74 -4.58
N MET A 631 42.85 15.84 -4.93
CA MET A 631 42.08 15.08 -3.94
C MET A 631 43.00 14.16 -3.10
N ALA A 632 43.98 13.52 -3.73
CA ALA A 632 44.96 12.68 -3.03
C ALA A 632 45.70 13.46 -1.94
N ARG A 633 46.13 14.69 -2.24
CA ARG A 633 46.85 15.58 -1.31
C ARG A 633 46.00 16.04 -0.14
N GLU A 634 44.69 16.20 -0.32
CA GLU A 634 43.77 16.51 0.78
C GLU A 634 43.65 15.33 1.77
N ILE A 635 43.86 14.10 1.29
CA ILE A 635 43.75 12.87 2.07
C ILE A 635 45.09 12.54 2.75
N SER A 636 46.21 12.67 2.05
CA SER A 636 47.53 12.32 2.57
C SER A 636 48.65 13.08 1.86
N PRO A 637 49.74 13.43 2.58
CA PRO A 637 50.96 13.94 1.95
C PRO A 637 51.82 12.84 1.32
N LEU A 638 51.54 11.55 1.57
CA LEU A 638 52.22 10.43 0.93
C LEU A 638 51.41 9.98 -0.29
N VAL A 639 51.63 10.62 -1.43
CA VAL A 639 50.97 10.33 -2.71
C VAL A 639 51.98 9.77 -3.69
N THR A 640 51.68 8.62 -4.30
CA THR A 640 52.46 8.06 -5.41
C THR A 640 51.59 7.92 -6.64
N THR A 641 52.04 8.50 -7.75
CA THR A 641 51.36 8.33 -9.04
C THR A 641 52.01 7.20 -9.82
N VAL A 642 51.20 6.33 -10.41
CA VAL A 642 51.69 5.12 -11.09
C VAL A 642 51.26 5.16 -12.54
N HIS A 643 52.23 5.12 -13.45
CA HIS A 643 52.01 5.07 -14.89
C HIS A 643 52.53 3.75 -15.45
N LEU A 644 51.70 3.03 -16.21
CA LEU A 644 52.07 1.78 -16.87
C LEU A 644 52.22 2.05 -18.37
N THR A 645 53.36 1.69 -18.93
CA THR A 645 53.68 1.90 -20.35
C THR A 645 54.54 0.77 -20.88
N ASP A 646 54.45 0.51 -22.19
CA ASP A 646 55.37 -0.36 -22.94
C ASP A 646 56.39 0.43 -23.77
N ASP A 647 56.22 1.76 -23.85
CA ASP A 647 57.08 2.68 -24.59
C ASP A 647 57.93 3.50 -23.63
N ARG A 648 59.24 3.25 -23.67
CA ARG A 648 60.23 3.88 -22.80
C ARG A 648 60.53 5.33 -23.16
N GLU A 649 60.45 5.71 -24.43
CA GLU A 649 60.70 7.10 -24.86
C GLU A 649 59.57 8.02 -24.39
N GLN A 650 58.32 7.58 -24.55
CA GLN A 650 57.15 8.33 -24.07
C GLN A 650 57.12 8.44 -22.53
N ALA A 651 57.58 7.40 -21.83
CA ALA A 651 57.69 7.40 -20.37
C ALA A 651 58.68 8.46 -19.87
N GLU A 652 59.83 8.58 -20.51
CA GLU A 652 60.85 9.59 -20.18
C GLU A 652 60.36 11.01 -20.48
N GLU A 653 59.61 11.21 -21.57
CA GLU A 653 59.00 12.50 -21.87
C GLU A 653 57.94 12.88 -20.82
N LEU A 654 57.07 11.93 -20.45
CA LEU A 654 56.07 12.14 -19.40
C LEU A 654 56.74 12.48 -18.08
N ARG A 655 57.81 11.79 -17.69
CA ARG A 655 58.58 12.07 -16.47
C ARG A 655 59.14 13.50 -16.46
N LYS A 656 59.78 13.93 -17.55
CA LYS A 656 60.31 15.31 -17.66
C LYS A 656 59.22 16.38 -17.60
N ARG A 657 58.02 16.08 -18.09
CA ARG A 657 56.85 16.96 -17.99
C ARG A 657 56.26 16.95 -16.57
N TRP A 658 56.25 15.79 -15.92
CA TRP A 658 55.75 15.59 -14.57
C TRP A 658 56.58 16.32 -13.53
N GLU A 659 57.90 16.20 -13.59
CA GLU A 659 58.84 16.88 -12.69
C GLU A 659 58.69 18.42 -12.75
N ARG A 660 58.24 18.97 -13.88
CA ARG A 660 57.93 20.39 -14.03
C ARG A 660 56.56 20.80 -13.50
N ALA A 661 55.56 19.93 -13.61
CA ALA A 661 54.18 20.24 -13.28
C ALA A 661 53.80 19.88 -11.83
N VAL A 662 54.34 18.79 -11.30
CA VAL A 662 53.99 18.19 -10.00
C VAL A 662 55.27 17.65 -9.31
N PRO A 663 56.24 18.52 -8.96
CA PRO A 663 57.57 18.11 -8.48
C PRO A 663 57.56 17.36 -7.14
N ASP A 664 56.51 17.56 -6.35
CA ASP A 664 56.35 17.04 -5.00
C ASP A 664 55.66 15.66 -4.94
N VAL A 665 55.16 15.14 -6.07
CA VAL A 665 54.50 13.84 -6.14
C VAL A 665 55.31 12.89 -7.03
N PRO A 666 55.89 11.80 -6.48
CA PRO A 666 56.65 10.84 -7.27
C PRO A 666 55.79 10.18 -8.35
N LEU A 667 56.35 10.10 -9.56
CA LEU A 667 55.81 9.34 -10.68
C LEU A 667 56.60 8.02 -10.80
N LEU A 668 55.95 6.91 -10.44
CA LEU A 668 56.45 5.56 -10.63
C LEU A 668 56.04 5.05 -12.01
N ILE A 669 57.01 4.72 -12.84
CA ILE A 669 56.79 4.13 -14.16
C ILE A 669 57.00 2.62 -14.04
N ILE A 670 55.99 1.84 -14.41
CA ILE A 670 56.05 0.38 -14.46
C ILE A 670 56.02 -0.05 -15.93
N GLU A 671 57.12 -0.60 -16.40
CA GLU A 671 57.21 -1.13 -17.77
C GLU A 671 56.42 -2.44 -17.88
N SER A 672 55.45 -2.51 -18.81
CA SER A 672 54.59 -3.67 -19.05
C SER A 672 54.77 -4.18 -20.48
N PRO A 673 55.60 -5.21 -20.72
CA PRO A 673 55.96 -5.67 -22.07
C PRO A 673 54.78 -6.14 -22.93
N TYR A 674 53.68 -6.53 -22.29
CA TYR A 674 52.48 -7.04 -22.94
C TYR A 674 51.30 -6.07 -22.91
N ARG A 675 51.54 -4.77 -22.61
CA ARG A 675 50.49 -3.75 -22.46
C ARG A 675 49.39 -4.13 -21.46
N ALA A 676 49.72 -4.99 -20.50
CA ALA A 676 48.79 -5.44 -19.48
C ALA A 676 48.74 -4.39 -18.37
N PHE A 677 47.56 -3.81 -18.10
CA PHE A 677 47.37 -2.81 -17.05
C PHE A 677 47.06 -3.42 -15.67
N VAL A 678 46.15 -4.40 -15.63
CA VAL A 678 45.59 -4.90 -14.37
C VAL A 678 46.59 -5.74 -13.57
N ALA A 679 47.27 -6.70 -14.21
CA ALA A 679 48.15 -7.64 -13.51
C ALA A 679 49.39 -6.96 -12.88
N PRO A 680 50.13 -6.06 -13.57
CA PRO A 680 51.29 -5.40 -12.97
C PRO A 680 50.90 -4.41 -11.87
N MET A 681 49.76 -3.74 -12.02
CA MET A 681 49.22 -2.85 -10.98
C MET A 681 48.87 -3.63 -9.70
N LEU A 682 48.23 -4.79 -9.83
CA LEU A 682 47.93 -5.65 -8.68
C LEU A 682 49.20 -6.18 -8.01
N ALA A 683 50.19 -6.64 -8.79
CA ALA A 683 51.47 -7.11 -8.26
C ALA A 683 52.23 -6.00 -7.51
N TYR A 684 52.16 -4.77 -8.01
CA TYR A 684 52.72 -3.61 -7.32
C TYR A 684 52.00 -3.32 -5.99
N LEU A 685 50.67 -3.32 -6.00
CA LEU A 685 49.87 -3.09 -4.79
C LEU A 685 50.06 -4.19 -3.74
N GLU A 686 50.19 -5.45 -4.16
CA GLU A 686 50.51 -6.58 -3.26
C GLU A 686 51.87 -6.39 -2.60
N ARG A 687 52.88 -6.09 -3.40
CA ARG A 687 54.23 -5.88 -2.88
C ARG A 687 54.29 -4.68 -1.95
N LEU A 688 53.53 -3.62 -2.23
CA LEU A 688 53.45 -2.46 -1.35
C LEU A 688 52.73 -2.78 -0.04
N ASP A 689 51.64 -3.56 -0.09
CA ASP A 689 50.90 -4.01 1.10
C ASP A 689 51.73 -4.97 1.98
N GLU A 690 52.63 -5.76 1.40
CA GLU A 690 53.61 -6.59 2.12
C GLU A 690 54.73 -5.77 2.76
N GLN A 691 55.17 -4.69 2.12
CA GLN A 691 56.32 -3.89 2.54
C GLN A 691 55.96 -2.75 3.50
N GLU A 692 54.78 -2.18 3.37
CA GLU A 692 54.33 -1.06 4.19
C GLU A 692 53.30 -1.51 5.23
N HIS A 693 53.49 -1.12 6.49
CA HIS A 693 52.48 -1.29 7.54
C HIS A 693 51.41 -0.19 7.55
N MET A 694 51.33 0.62 6.48
CA MET A 694 50.38 1.72 6.33
C MET A 694 49.15 1.27 5.53
N ARG A 695 48.02 1.97 5.71
CA ARG A 695 46.81 1.70 4.91
C ARG A 695 46.99 2.28 3.51
N ILE A 696 46.72 1.47 2.49
CA ILE A 696 46.82 1.88 1.09
C ILE A 696 45.45 2.34 0.58
N THR A 697 45.38 3.55 0.04
CA THR A 697 44.19 4.10 -0.61
C THR A 697 44.45 4.32 -2.09
N VAL A 698 43.74 3.60 -2.95
CA VAL A 698 43.83 3.76 -4.41
C VAL A 698 42.73 4.71 -4.89
N ILE A 699 43.11 5.86 -5.44
CA ILE A 699 42.18 6.81 -6.06
C ILE A 699 42.10 6.53 -7.54
N LEU A 700 40.95 6.07 -8.00
CA LEU A 700 40.68 5.74 -9.40
C LEU A 700 40.13 6.97 -10.14
N PRO A 701 40.92 7.65 -11.01
CA PRO A 701 40.41 8.73 -11.84
C PRO A 701 39.40 8.17 -12.85
N THR A 702 38.16 8.66 -12.80
CA THR A 702 37.09 8.23 -13.69
C THR A 702 36.48 9.43 -14.39
N PHE A 703 36.46 9.38 -15.72
CA PHE A 703 35.74 10.37 -16.52
C PHE A 703 34.23 10.11 -16.43
N VAL A 704 33.42 11.12 -16.12
CA VAL A 704 31.96 11.02 -16.15
C VAL A 704 31.46 11.66 -17.46
N PRO A 705 31.26 10.86 -18.52
CA PRO A 705 30.81 11.39 -19.79
C PRO A 705 29.37 11.91 -19.73
N ARG A 706 29.03 12.76 -20.70
CA ARG A 706 27.69 13.34 -20.81
C ARG A 706 26.69 12.34 -21.39
N HIS A 707 27.16 11.47 -22.29
CA HIS A 707 26.32 10.46 -22.95
C HIS A 707 26.70 9.04 -22.52
N TRP A 708 25.71 8.14 -22.49
CA TRP A 708 25.92 6.76 -22.04
C TRP A 708 26.85 5.95 -22.96
N TRP A 709 26.91 6.30 -24.26
CA TRP A 709 27.76 5.63 -25.25
C TRP A 709 29.24 6.00 -25.11
N GLU A 710 29.55 7.25 -24.73
CA GLU A 710 30.92 7.71 -24.43
C GLU A 710 31.55 6.91 -23.27
N ARG A 711 30.71 6.37 -22.37
CA ARG A 711 31.13 5.51 -21.25
C ARG A 711 31.74 4.18 -21.70
N ILE A 712 31.49 3.75 -22.94
CA ILE A 712 32.07 2.54 -23.53
C ILE A 712 33.48 2.82 -24.07
N LEU A 713 33.74 4.07 -24.44
CA LEU A 713 34.99 4.54 -25.06
C LEU A 713 36.03 4.99 -24.02
N HIS A 714 35.59 5.47 -22.85
CA HIS A 714 36.47 5.99 -21.80
C HIS A 714 36.47 5.12 -20.53
N ASN A 715 37.55 5.18 -19.74
CA ASN A 715 37.75 4.48 -18.45
C ASN A 715 37.89 2.94 -18.49
N ARG A 716 38.18 2.32 -19.64
CA ARG A 716 38.22 0.84 -19.75
C ARG A 716 39.21 0.20 -18.76
N ASP A 717 40.38 0.78 -18.56
CA ASP A 717 41.45 0.17 -17.74
C ASP A 717 41.19 0.32 -16.24
N VAL A 718 40.75 1.51 -15.82
CA VAL A 718 40.35 1.82 -14.44
C VAL A 718 39.12 1.00 -14.00
N LEU A 719 38.12 0.84 -14.89
CA LEU A 719 36.93 0.01 -14.63
C LEU A 719 37.25 -1.48 -14.57
N ARG A 720 38.28 -1.96 -15.29
CA ARG A 720 38.75 -3.35 -15.24
C ARG A 720 39.53 -3.67 -13.97
N LEU A 721 40.25 -2.71 -13.38
CA LEU A 721 40.99 -2.89 -12.13
C LEU A 721 40.07 -2.95 -10.90
N ARG A 722 38.98 -2.17 -10.90
CA ARG A 722 38.05 -2.00 -9.78
C ARG A 722 37.50 -3.31 -9.14
N PRO A 723 37.07 -4.33 -9.90
CA PRO A 723 36.57 -5.58 -9.32
C PRO A 723 37.62 -6.33 -8.51
N PHE A 724 38.89 -6.26 -8.93
CA PHE A 724 40.01 -6.95 -8.28
C PHE A 724 40.47 -6.25 -7.00
N LEU A 725 40.17 -4.95 -6.84
CA LEU A 725 40.52 -4.17 -5.65
C LEU A 725 39.44 -4.24 -4.54
N LYS A 726 38.15 -4.39 -4.88
CA LYS A 726 37.02 -4.31 -3.92
C LYS A 726 36.94 -5.43 -2.87
N GLY A 727 37.71 -6.50 -3.02
CA GLY A 727 37.65 -7.68 -2.15
C GLY A 727 38.85 -7.88 -1.22
N ARG A 728 39.84 -6.97 -1.24
CA ARG A 728 41.09 -7.17 -0.49
C ARG A 728 41.06 -6.50 0.89
N PRO A 729 41.39 -7.24 1.96
CA PRO A 729 41.53 -6.64 3.28
C PRO A 729 42.73 -5.67 3.27
N GLY A 730 42.58 -4.47 3.84
CA GLY A 730 43.66 -3.46 3.93
C GLY A 730 43.62 -2.35 2.87
N LEU A 731 43.03 -2.61 1.70
CA LEU A 731 43.03 -1.66 0.57
C LEU A 731 41.70 -0.89 0.47
N ARG A 732 41.77 0.44 0.38
CA ARG A 732 40.62 1.32 0.16
C ARG A 732 40.60 1.80 -1.28
N VAL A 733 39.42 1.75 -1.91
CA VAL A 733 39.24 2.24 -3.28
C VAL A 733 38.33 3.44 -3.26
N VAL A 734 38.80 4.57 -3.78
CA VAL A 734 38.06 5.82 -3.88
C VAL A 734 37.94 6.19 -5.35
N ASP A 735 36.73 6.43 -5.84
CA ASP A 735 36.53 6.89 -7.22
C ASP A 735 36.61 8.42 -7.26
N PHE A 736 37.42 8.99 -8.14
CA PHE A 736 37.44 10.44 -8.44
C PHE A 736 36.69 10.70 -9.75
N PRO A 737 35.43 11.15 -9.70
CA PRO A 737 34.66 11.45 -10.91
C PRO A 737 34.99 12.85 -11.44
N TYR A 738 35.58 12.94 -12.63
CA TYR A 738 35.80 14.21 -13.33
C TYR A 738 34.70 14.50 -14.35
N GLN A 739 34.07 15.67 -14.26
CA GLN A 739 33.07 16.17 -15.21
C GLN A 739 33.61 17.39 -15.95
N LEU A 740 33.56 17.38 -17.28
CA LEU A 740 33.81 18.58 -18.08
C LEU A 740 32.67 19.58 -17.86
N TYR A 741 32.93 20.64 -17.09
CA TYR A 741 31.99 21.76 -16.98
C TYR A 741 32.18 22.71 -18.16
N GLU A 742 31.15 22.90 -19.00
CA GLU A 742 31.11 24.05 -19.92
C GLU A 742 31.03 25.34 -19.09
N GLU A 743 31.96 26.28 -19.32
CA GLU A 743 31.90 27.66 -18.82
C GLU A 743 30.67 28.41 -19.37
N LYS A 744 29.48 28.12 -18.86
CA LYS A 744 28.29 28.97 -19.08
C LYS A 744 28.06 30.00 -17.98
N HIS A 745 28.84 29.94 -16.90
CA HIS A 745 28.72 30.88 -15.78
C HIS A 745 29.76 32.01 -15.76
N ALA A 746 30.90 31.88 -16.44
CA ALA A 746 31.90 32.94 -16.51
C ALA A 746 31.44 34.16 -17.35
N GLN A 747 30.68 33.93 -18.43
CA GLN A 747 30.18 35.02 -19.28
C GLN A 747 29.07 35.87 -18.63
N ARG A 748 28.29 35.33 -17.68
CA ARG A 748 27.23 36.13 -17.00
C ARG A 748 27.76 37.11 -15.96
N HIS A 749 28.95 36.86 -15.39
CA HIS A 749 29.60 37.82 -14.51
C HIS A 749 30.41 38.87 -15.29
N ALA A 750 30.97 38.53 -16.45
CA ALA A 750 31.65 39.50 -17.31
C ALA A 750 30.68 40.47 -18.01
N SER A 751 29.48 40.03 -18.40
CA SER A 751 28.49 40.91 -19.07
C SER A 751 27.70 41.82 -18.12
N GLY A 752 27.77 41.60 -16.80
CA GLY A 752 27.11 42.43 -15.79
C GLY A 752 27.95 43.60 -15.28
N GLY A 753 29.27 43.58 -15.51
CA GLY A 753 30.21 44.64 -15.11
C GLY A 753 30.41 45.75 -16.13
N ALA A 754 29.99 45.56 -17.40
CA ALA A 754 30.19 46.52 -18.49
C ALA A 754 28.98 47.44 -18.76
N ALA A 755 27.94 47.39 -17.93
CA ALA A 755 26.76 48.27 -18.03
C ALA A 755 26.68 49.29 -16.87
N ALA A 756 27.77 49.46 -16.12
CA ALA A 756 27.90 50.45 -15.04
C ALA A 756 29.23 51.21 -15.12
N ALA A 757 29.56 51.66 -16.34
CA ALA A 757 30.56 52.70 -16.60
C ALA A 757 29.92 53.76 -17.50
#